data_AF-A0A1I4UD80-F1
#
_entry.id   AF-A0A1I4UD80-F1
#
_cell.length_a   1.000
_cell.length_b   1.000
_cell.length_c   1.000
_cell.angle_alpha   90.00
_cell.angle_beta   90.00
_cell.angle_gamma   90.00
#
_symmetry.space_group_name_H-M   'P 1'
#
loop_
_entity.id
_entity.type
_entity.pdbx_description
1 polymer ?
#
loop_
_entity_poly.entity_id
_entity_poly.type
_entity_poly.pdbx_seq_one_letter_code
_entity_poly.pdbx_strand_id
1 'polypeptide(L)'
;MLAVAGRPPAGAGWAFEFKWDGIRAVVAVDGDDVRITSRNGNDVTTSYPDLAGGLHGDRPLLLDGEIIASDAAGRPDFGLLQQRMHVTAPGERLLEQVPVSFLVFDLLVDGDDDLTGRSYDTRRERLAASGVDRWPRVSVPAAFTDVPAPQLLQVAGENGLEGIVAKRRDARYEPGRRSAAWTKTALLRTQEVLVGGWSPGSGRRSSTVGSLLLGAYDEQGGLRFLGHVGTGFTDTMLRDMLERLEPLRRPDSPFDETVPREHARRARWVDPRLVGEVEYRRLTTEGRLRHAAWRGLRPDRAPDEVRLGAGAEAPAPAPDERLARYHATRDLTATPEPAGGSAGPGPPVFVVQRHRASRLHYDLRLEVDGALASWAVPRGPTLDPDVRRTAVRVEDHPMDYAGFEGVIPSGRYGGGSVIVWDRGTWTPADGTDPAEALGRGELHFDVHGEKLAGRFALVRRGSGSRGGTGTEQWLLVHKHDDYAAPGWDAEDHPRSVLSDRTTDEVAAAPAAMWQGQAPARHAEVPLGPRADSAGAPVAEEELAALDALGAKGTWTVGGHDVALTNLDKVLFPGTADEPPTTKRDLVRYQARMAPYLLPYLAGRPVNLHRYPDGVDRPGFWQKEVPGHAPDWVRRWHDVDADPEETQCYAVLDHVAALVWAANYGAVELHPWTSRLPQVHEPTWALIDIDPGARTGFDDVLVLARLYRTALQHLELEAAPKVTGQRGVQIWVPIAAGYTFDETRAWVERLSRAVGRITPELVSWEWHTDKRRGLARLDYTQNAINKTLVAPFSPRPAPHAPVSVPVTWDDLDDPDLRPDRWTVRTAPGHVAEAGDPLAGLVGLAQQLPAL
;
A
#
# COMPACT_ATOMS: atom_id res chain seq x y z
N MET A 1 -33.64 -7.68 15.27
CA MET A 1 -32.71 -6.58 15.59
C MET A 1 -31.91 -6.18 14.37
N LEU A 2 -31.80 -4.88 14.07
CA LEU A 2 -31.09 -4.36 12.90
C LEU A 2 -29.82 -3.60 13.30
N ALA A 3 -28.72 -3.83 12.61
CA ALA A 3 -27.46 -3.14 12.87
C ALA A 3 -27.43 -1.71 12.28
N VAL A 4 -26.75 -0.80 12.98
CA VAL A 4 -26.38 0.55 12.49
C VAL A 4 -25.05 0.45 11.74
N ALA A 5 -24.86 1.21 10.65
CA ALA A 5 -23.56 1.31 10.00
C ALA A 5 -22.61 2.21 10.80
N GLY A 6 -21.36 1.81 10.98
CA GLY A 6 -20.39 2.60 11.72
C GLY A 6 -18.99 1.98 11.78
N ARG A 7 -18.04 2.73 12.34
CA ARG A 7 -16.70 2.23 12.65
C ARG A 7 -16.78 1.13 13.72
N PRO A 8 -15.88 0.14 13.69
CA PRO A 8 -15.89 -0.91 14.69
C PRO A 8 -15.62 -0.31 16.07
N PRO A 9 -16.47 -0.56 17.07
CA PRO A 9 -16.27 -0.04 18.42
C PRO A 9 -15.06 -0.69 19.09
N ALA A 10 -14.41 0.01 20.01
CA ALA A 10 -13.28 -0.50 20.79
C ALA A 10 -13.72 -0.95 22.19
N GLY A 11 -12.96 -1.89 22.78
CA GLY A 11 -13.10 -2.34 24.16
C GLY A 11 -13.70 -3.74 24.34
N ALA A 12 -13.46 -4.33 25.51
CA ALA A 12 -13.80 -5.73 25.82
C ALA A 12 -15.31 -6.04 25.96
N GLY A 13 -16.17 -5.01 25.89
CA GLY A 13 -17.63 -5.13 25.97
C GLY A 13 -18.31 -5.54 24.65
N TRP A 14 -17.54 -5.85 23.61
CA TRP A 14 -18.04 -6.18 22.28
C TRP A 14 -17.62 -7.58 21.86
N ALA A 15 -18.51 -8.25 21.13
CA ALA A 15 -18.22 -9.45 20.38
C ALA A 15 -18.31 -9.12 18.88
N PHE A 16 -17.42 -9.67 18.08
CA PHE A 16 -17.35 -9.44 16.64
C PHE A 16 -17.69 -10.73 15.89
N GLU A 17 -18.54 -10.63 14.88
CA GLU A 17 -18.88 -11.72 13.96
C GLU A 17 -18.57 -11.26 12.53
N PHE A 18 -18.24 -12.19 11.64
CA PHE A 18 -18.14 -11.87 10.22
C PHE A 18 -19.51 -11.50 9.65
N LYS A 19 -19.51 -10.52 8.74
CA LYS A 19 -20.67 -10.14 7.96
C LYS A 19 -20.76 -11.05 6.73
N TRP A 20 -21.78 -11.89 6.70
CA TRP A 20 -22.04 -12.83 5.62
C TRP A 20 -22.83 -12.17 4.50
N ASP A 21 -22.75 -12.78 3.31
CA ASP A 21 -23.34 -12.26 2.07
C ASP A 21 -24.51 -13.15 1.63
N GLY A 22 -25.65 -13.01 2.29
CA GLY A 22 -26.85 -13.81 2.11
C GLY A 22 -28.15 -13.09 2.45
N ILE A 23 -29.21 -13.86 2.70
CA ILE A 23 -30.53 -13.31 3.06
C ILE A 23 -30.89 -13.63 4.51
N ARG A 24 -31.36 -12.62 5.23
CA ARG A 24 -31.77 -12.81 6.62
C ARG A 24 -33.02 -13.69 6.72
N ALA A 25 -32.99 -14.67 7.61
CA ALA A 25 -34.10 -15.54 7.90
C ALA A 25 -34.26 -15.75 9.42
N VAL A 26 -35.51 -15.78 9.86
CA VAL A 26 -35.90 -16.23 11.20
C VAL A 26 -36.54 -17.59 11.05
N VAL A 27 -35.99 -18.60 11.74
CA VAL A 27 -36.43 -19.99 11.63
C VAL A 27 -37.05 -20.43 12.94
N ALA A 28 -38.33 -20.80 12.91
CA ALA A 28 -39.02 -21.45 14.01
C ALA A 28 -39.02 -22.96 13.78
N VAL A 29 -38.68 -23.72 14.83
CA VAL A 29 -38.68 -25.20 14.82
C VAL A 29 -39.44 -25.67 16.06
N ASP A 30 -40.43 -26.55 15.88
CA ASP A 30 -41.14 -27.22 16.98
C ASP A 30 -41.42 -28.68 16.57
N GLY A 31 -40.66 -29.63 17.11
CA GLY A 31 -40.66 -31.00 16.59
C GLY A 31 -40.17 -31.02 15.13
N ASP A 32 -41.03 -31.52 14.23
CA ASP A 32 -40.81 -31.56 12.78
C ASP A 32 -41.43 -30.35 12.06
N ASP A 33 -42.17 -29.49 12.78
CA ASP A 33 -42.79 -28.30 12.20
C ASP A 33 -41.76 -27.17 12.08
N VAL A 34 -41.34 -26.90 10.84
CA VAL A 34 -40.34 -25.88 10.51
C VAL A 34 -40.98 -24.74 9.73
N ARG A 35 -40.69 -23.51 10.16
CA ARG A 35 -41.10 -22.30 9.44
C ARG A 35 -39.94 -21.34 9.26
N ILE A 36 -39.61 -21.04 8.00
CA ILE A 36 -38.57 -20.09 7.61
C ILE A 36 -39.22 -18.79 7.17
N THR A 37 -38.97 -17.72 7.92
CA THR A 37 -39.54 -16.40 7.66
C THR A 37 -38.44 -15.45 7.19
N SER A 38 -38.62 -14.83 6.03
CA SER A 38 -37.72 -13.79 5.52
C SER A 38 -37.78 -12.52 6.37
N ARG A 39 -36.84 -11.60 6.13
CA ARG A 39 -36.78 -10.27 6.77
C ARG A 39 -38.11 -9.50 6.78
N ASN A 40 -38.92 -9.62 5.73
CA ASN A 40 -40.16 -8.87 5.56
C ASN A 40 -41.39 -9.61 6.11
N GLY A 41 -41.20 -10.73 6.82
CA GLY A 41 -42.29 -11.51 7.38
C GLY A 41 -42.90 -12.53 6.40
N ASN A 42 -42.38 -12.65 5.18
CA ASN A 42 -42.88 -13.64 4.22
C ASN A 42 -42.38 -15.04 4.59
N ASP A 43 -43.28 -16.01 4.55
CA ASP A 43 -42.94 -17.42 4.67
C ASP A 43 -42.23 -17.90 3.39
N VAL A 44 -40.99 -18.33 3.54
CA VAL A 44 -40.14 -18.81 2.44
C VAL A 44 -39.76 -20.28 2.62
N THR A 45 -40.46 -21.01 3.50
CA THR A 45 -40.15 -22.42 3.82
C THR A 45 -40.10 -23.29 2.58
N THR A 46 -41.06 -23.11 1.66
CA THR A 46 -41.16 -23.88 0.41
C THR A 46 -40.04 -23.56 -0.61
N SER A 47 -39.41 -22.38 -0.51
CA SER A 47 -38.24 -22.01 -1.31
C SER A 47 -36.95 -22.71 -0.88
N TYR A 48 -36.90 -23.20 0.36
CA TYR A 48 -35.72 -23.83 0.96
C TYR A 48 -36.04 -25.21 1.57
N PRO A 49 -36.58 -26.15 0.78
CA PRO A 49 -37.00 -27.45 1.29
C PRO A 49 -35.83 -28.32 1.76
N ASP A 50 -34.63 -28.11 1.18
CA ASP A 50 -33.36 -28.73 1.54
C ASP A 50 -32.81 -28.25 2.89
N LEU A 51 -33.22 -27.07 3.35
CA LEU A 51 -33.01 -26.64 4.74
C LEU A 51 -34.12 -27.19 5.63
N ALA A 52 -35.38 -26.88 5.32
CA ALA A 52 -36.52 -27.20 6.18
C ALA A 52 -36.61 -28.70 6.51
N GLY A 53 -36.38 -29.59 5.55
CA GLY A 53 -36.44 -31.04 5.77
C GLY A 53 -35.32 -31.62 6.66
N GLY A 54 -34.28 -30.84 6.99
CA GLY A 54 -33.19 -31.27 7.86
C GLY A 54 -33.29 -30.75 9.30
N LEU A 55 -34.16 -29.79 9.59
CA LEU A 55 -34.25 -29.14 10.90
C LEU A 55 -35.31 -29.85 11.75
N HIS A 56 -34.95 -30.25 12.96
CA HIS A 56 -35.85 -30.92 13.91
C HIS A 56 -35.38 -30.66 15.33
N GLY A 57 -36.31 -30.35 16.25
CA GLY A 57 -35.96 -30.01 17.62
C GLY A 57 -36.85 -30.71 18.64
N ASP A 58 -36.26 -31.21 19.72
CA ASP A 58 -37.00 -31.82 20.85
C ASP A 58 -37.81 -30.80 21.67
N ARG A 59 -37.71 -29.51 21.32
CA ARG A 59 -38.38 -28.38 21.96
C ARG A 59 -38.50 -27.21 20.97
N PRO A 60 -39.43 -26.27 21.21
CA PRO A 60 -39.53 -25.05 20.41
C PRO A 60 -38.24 -24.24 20.38
N LEU A 61 -37.77 -23.85 19.20
CA LEU A 61 -36.62 -22.98 18.99
C LEU A 61 -36.97 -21.84 18.03
N LEU A 62 -36.50 -20.64 18.32
CA LEU A 62 -36.57 -19.50 17.39
C LEU A 62 -35.17 -18.96 17.12
N LEU A 63 -34.70 -19.13 15.89
CA LEU A 63 -33.33 -18.85 15.46
C LEU A 63 -33.30 -17.63 14.54
N ASP A 64 -32.32 -16.75 14.73
CA ASP A 64 -32.05 -15.62 13.84
C ASP A 64 -30.70 -15.84 13.14
N GLY A 65 -30.73 -15.80 11.81
CA GLY A 65 -29.62 -16.21 10.99
C GLY A 65 -29.68 -15.68 9.57
N GLU A 66 -28.80 -16.22 8.74
CA GLU A 66 -28.69 -15.86 7.34
C GLU A 66 -28.57 -17.11 6.46
N ILE A 67 -29.34 -17.14 5.37
CA ILE A 67 -29.24 -18.19 4.35
C ILE A 67 -28.22 -17.73 3.32
N ILE A 68 -27.18 -18.54 3.09
CA ILE A 68 -26.12 -18.28 2.12
C ILE A 68 -26.04 -19.40 1.08
N ALA A 69 -25.47 -19.09 -0.08
CA ALA A 69 -24.95 -20.09 -1.01
C ALA A 69 -23.44 -19.88 -1.12
N SER A 70 -22.67 -20.96 -1.27
CA SER A 70 -21.20 -20.89 -1.36
C SER A 70 -20.69 -21.30 -2.73
N ASP A 71 -19.61 -20.67 -3.18
CA ASP A 71 -18.85 -21.06 -4.37
C ASP A 71 -18.08 -22.39 -4.16
N ALA A 72 -17.38 -22.86 -5.19
CA ALA A 72 -16.58 -24.09 -5.13
C ALA A 72 -15.41 -24.04 -4.12
N ALA A 73 -15.00 -22.84 -3.68
CA ALA A 73 -13.99 -22.63 -2.65
C ALA A 73 -14.61 -22.48 -1.24
N GLY A 74 -15.93 -22.59 -1.11
CA GLY A 74 -16.67 -22.48 0.14
C GLY A 74 -17.02 -21.04 0.55
N ARG A 75 -16.72 -20.03 -0.29
CA ARG A 75 -16.98 -18.62 0.03
C ARG A 75 -18.43 -18.26 -0.28
N PRO A 76 -19.10 -17.45 0.56
CA PRO A 76 -20.44 -16.95 0.25
C PRO A 76 -20.49 -16.20 -1.10
N ASP A 77 -21.47 -16.53 -1.93
CA ASP A 77 -21.71 -15.90 -3.23
C ASP A 77 -23.20 -15.55 -3.36
N PHE A 78 -23.51 -14.26 -3.20
CA PHE A 78 -24.88 -13.76 -3.33
C PHE A 78 -25.44 -13.91 -4.75
N GLY A 79 -24.60 -13.81 -5.79
CA GLY A 79 -25.02 -14.00 -7.17
C GLY A 79 -25.48 -15.43 -7.44
N LEU A 80 -24.84 -16.42 -6.79
CA LEU A 80 -25.27 -17.81 -6.81
C LEU A 80 -26.61 -17.98 -6.05
N LEU A 81 -26.74 -17.40 -4.85
CA LEU A 81 -27.95 -17.48 -4.03
C LEU A 81 -29.20 -16.92 -4.73
N GLN A 82 -29.06 -15.88 -5.55
CA GLN A 82 -30.19 -15.27 -6.28
C GLN A 82 -30.95 -16.25 -7.18
N GLN A 83 -30.28 -17.30 -7.66
CA GLN A 83 -30.92 -18.35 -8.46
C GLN A 83 -32.01 -19.09 -7.66
N ARG A 84 -31.94 -19.06 -6.32
CA ARG A 84 -32.92 -19.67 -5.39
C ARG A 84 -34.00 -18.69 -4.94
N MET A 85 -33.69 -17.40 -4.79
CA MET A 85 -34.55 -16.41 -4.09
C MET A 85 -35.95 -16.23 -4.69
N HIS A 86 -36.12 -16.51 -5.98
CA HIS A 86 -37.38 -16.33 -6.70
C HIS A 86 -38.19 -17.61 -6.90
N VAL A 87 -37.72 -18.74 -6.38
CA VAL A 87 -38.27 -20.06 -6.68
C VAL A 87 -38.96 -20.60 -5.44
N THR A 88 -40.29 -20.77 -5.50
CA THR A 88 -41.13 -21.23 -4.36
C THR A 88 -41.15 -22.74 -4.18
N ALA A 89 -40.61 -23.51 -5.12
CA ALA A 89 -40.46 -24.97 -5.02
C ALA A 89 -39.37 -25.44 -6.00
N PRO A 90 -38.08 -25.30 -5.65
CA PRO A 90 -36.98 -25.65 -6.55
C PRO A 90 -36.94 -27.17 -6.82
N GLY A 91 -36.79 -27.56 -8.08
CA GLY A 91 -36.58 -28.96 -8.45
C GLY A 91 -35.19 -29.47 -8.07
N GLU A 92 -35.01 -30.79 -8.00
CA GLU A 92 -33.78 -31.46 -7.54
C GLU A 92 -32.50 -30.91 -8.19
N ARG A 93 -32.52 -30.69 -9.51
CA ARG A 93 -31.37 -30.14 -10.23
C ARG A 93 -30.90 -28.79 -9.71
N LEU A 94 -31.83 -27.90 -9.32
CA LEU A 94 -31.48 -26.58 -8.78
C LEU A 94 -30.97 -26.68 -7.34
N LEU A 95 -31.52 -27.61 -6.55
CA LEU A 95 -31.04 -27.91 -5.20
C LEU A 95 -29.59 -28.41 -5.20
N GLU A 96 -29.23 -29.27 -6.16
CA GLU A 96 -27.87 -29.79 -6.33
C GLU A 96 -26.89 -28.72 -6.84
N GLN A 97 -27.33 -27.86 -7.76
CA GLN A 97 -26.49 -26.82 -8.35
C GLN A 97 -26.23 -25.64 -7.40
N VAL A 98 -27.22 -25.30 -6.58
CA VAL A 98 -27.15 -24.19 -5.63
C VAL A 98 -27.56 -24.70 -4.25
N PRO A 99 -26.67 -25.46 -3.58
CA PRO A 99 -26.88 -25.84 -2.20
C PRO A 99 -26.81 -24.59 -1.33
N VAL A 100 -27.75 -24.49 -0.39
CA VAL A 100 -27.76 -23.41 0.59
C VAL A 100 -27.41 -23.91 1.99
N SER A 101 -26.95 -22.99 2.84
CA SER A 101 -26.67 -23.22 4.26
C SER A 101 -27.29 -22.12 5.10
N PHE A 102 -27.67 -22.44 6.34
CA PHE A 102 -28.20 -21.49 7.32
C PHE A 102 -27.17 -21.20 8.41
N LEU A 103 -26.70 -19.95 8.46
CA LEU A 103 -25.76 -19.47 9.46
C LEU A 103 -26.52 -18.83 10.63
N VAL A 104 -26.48 -19.48 11.79
CA VAL A 104 -27.21 -19.04 12.98
C VAL A 104 -26.33 -18.19 13.88
N PHE A 105 -26.74 -16.94 14.09
CA PHE A 105 -25.99 -16.01 14.91
C PHE A 105 -26.65 -15.69 16.25
N ASP A 106 -27.96 -15.88 16.42
CA ASP A 106 -28.67 -15.64 17.71
C ASP A 106 -29.80 -16.66 17.96
N LEU A 107 -30.08 -16.94 19.23
CA LEU A 107 -31.16 -17.82 19.71
C LEU A 107 -32.14 -16.99 20.53
N LEU A 108 -33.38 -16.89 20.05
CA LEU A 108 -34.40 -15.98 20.60
C LEU A 108 -35.36 -16.70 21.56
N VAL A 109 -35.68 -17.97 21.29
CA VAL A 109 -36.54 -18.82 22.13
C VAL A 109 -35.88 -20.19 22.27
N ASP A 110 -35.87 -20.73 23.49
CA ASP A 110 -35.31 -22.04 23.83
C ASP A 110 -36.25 -22.83 24.74
N GLY A 111 -37.14 -23.62 24.14
CA GLY A 111 -38.29 -24.23 24.83
C GLY A 111 -39.29 -23.18 25.29
N ASP A 112 -39.58 -23.15 26.58
CA ASP A 112 -40.47 -22.15 27.20
C ASP A 112 -39.74 -20.82 27.54
N ASP A 113 -38.41 -20.76 27.38
CA ASP A 113 -37.62 -19.59 27.71
C ASP A 113 -37.58 -18.57 26.55
N ASP A 114 -38.17 -17.39 26.76
CA ASP A 114 -37.89 -16.21 25.92
C ASP A 114 -36.53 -15.62 26.31
N LEU A 115 -35.58 -15.70 25.38
CA LEU A 115 -34.22 -15.22 25.56
C LEU A 115 -34.03 -13.77 25.10
N THR A 116 -34.99 -13.15 24.43
CA THR A 116 -34.84 -11.79 23.84
C THR A 116 -34.48 -10.74 24.90
N GLY A 117 -34.96 -10.89 26.13
CA GLY A 117 -34.64 -10.04 27.27
C GLY A 117 -33.29 -10.29 27.95
N ARG A 118 -32.57 -11.36 27.58
CA ARG A 118 -31.25 -11.73 28.12
C ARG A 118 -30.11 -11.00 27.39
N SER A 119 -28.91 -11.01 27.95
CA SER A 119 -27.72 -10.44 27.30
C SER A 119 -27.30 -11.28 26.09
N TYR A 120 -26.54 -10.69 25.16
CA TYR A 120 -26.02 -11.38 23.99
C TYR A 120 -25.15 -12.58 24.39
N ASP A 121 -24.28 -12.45 25.39
CA ASP A 121 -23.43 -13.55 25.86
C ASP A 121 -24.28 -14.76 26.32
N THR A 122 -25.34 -14.54 27.11
CA THR A 122 -26.23 -15.62 27.54
C THR A 122 -26.94 -16.29 26.36
N ARG A 123 -27.41 -15.52 25.37
CA ARG A 123 -28.03 -16.10 24.18
C ARG A 123 -27.04 -16.90 23.35
N ARG A 124 -25.80 -16.43 23.26
CA ARG A 124 -24.72 -17.10 22.54
C ARG A 124 -24.29 -18.41 23.21
N GLU A 125 -24.20 -18.43 24.54
CA GLU A 125 -23.97 -19.64 25.33
C GLU A 125 -25.11 -20.66 25.14
N ARG A 126 -26.37 -20.23 25.21
CA ARG A 126 -27.53 -21.10 24.97
C ARG A 126 -27.58 -21.63 23.53
N LEU A 127 -27.22 -20.81 22.55
CA LEU A 127 -27.09 -21.23 21.15
C LEU A 127 -25.98 -22.26 20.95
N ALA A 128 -24.82 -22.10 21.59
CA ALA A 128 -23.76 -23.10 21.53
C ALA A 128 -24.18 -24.43 22.18
N ALA A 129 -25.03 -24.39 23.21
CA ALA A 129 -25.55 -25.57 23.90
C ALA A 129 -26.78 -26.21 23.22
N SER A 130 -27.40 -25.55 22.24
CA SER A 130 -28.68 -25.99 21.69
C SER A 130 -28.58 -27.22 20.77
N GLY A 131 -27.39 -27.48 20.21
CA GLY A 131 -27.11 -28.60 19.32
C GLY A 131 -27.50 -28.38 17.85
N VAL A 132 -27.96 -27.17 17.49
CA VAL A 132 -28.40 -26.83 16.12
C VAL A 132 -27.26 -26.88 15.09
N ASP A 133 -26.01 -26.80 15.54
CA ASP A 133 -24.81 -26.95 14.71
C ASP A 133 -24.63 -28.36 14.14
N ARG A 134 -25.34 -29.35 14.69
CA ARG A 134 -25.36 -30.74 14.19
C ARG A 134 -26.41 -30.96 13.12
N TRP A 135 -27.31 -30.01 12.91
CA TRP A 135 -28.32 -30.12 11.86
C TRP A 135 -27.66 -30.00 10.48
N PRO A 136 -28.15 -30.76 9.48
CA PRO A 136 -27.63 -30.66 8.12
C PRO A 136 -27.71 -29.23 7.60
N ARG A 137 -26.64 -28.75 6.97
CA ARG A 137 -26.56 -27.42 6.33
C ARG A 137 -26.75 -26.24 7.29
N VAL A 138 -26.65 -26.47 8.60
CA VAL A 138 -26.66 -25.41 9.61
C VAL A 138 -25.25 -25.20 10.13
N SER A 139 -24.88 -23.96 10.39
CA SER A 139 -23.61 -23.64 11.05
C SER A 139 -23.80 -22.49 12.01
N VAL A 140 -22.99 -22.48 13.07
CA VAL A 140 -23.03 -21.48 14.13
C VAL A 140 -21.68 -20.74 14.09
N PRO A 141 -21.54 -19.63 13.34
CA PRO A 141 -20.26 -18.96 13.13
C PRO A 141 -19.63 -18.44 14.42
N ALA A 142 -18.31 -18.45 14.55
CA ALA A 142 -17.64 -17.95 15.75
C ALA A 142 -17.96 -16.47 16.04
N ALA A 143 -18.06 -16.14 17.32
CA ALA A 143 -18.12 -14.77 17.81
C ALA A 143 -16.82 -14.46 18.57
N PHE A 144 -16.02 -13.55 18.04
CA PHE A 144 -14.70 -13.23 18.55
C PHE A 144 -14.80 -12.15 19.64
N THR A 145 -14.20 -12.40 20.81
CA THR A 145 -14.22 -11.46 21.95
C THR A 145 -12.83 -10.99 22.37
N ASP A 146 -11.80 -11.68 21.87
CA ASP A 146 -10.39 -11.54 22.18
C ASP A 146 -9.54 -11.11 20.96
N VAL A 147 -10.15 -11.05 19.77
CA VAL A 147 -9.48 -10.59 18.55
C VAL A 147 -9.86 -9.13 18.25
N PRO A 148 -8.88 -8.22 18.08
CA PRO A 148 -9.14 -6.84 17.69
C PRO A 148 -9.87 -6.71 16.35
N ALA A 149 -10.84 -5.80 16.29
CA ALA A 149 -11.63 -5.55 15.08
C ALA A 149 -10.81 -5.25 13.80
N PRO A 150 -9.67 -4.51 13.83
CA PRO A 150 -8.85 -4.32 12.64
C PRO A 150 -8.31 -5.62 12.05
N GLN A 151 -7.90 -6.58 12.90
CA GLN A 151 -7.41 -7.89 12.45
C GLN A 151 -8.55 -8.70 11.82
N LEU A 152 -9.76 -8.66 12.40
CA LEU A 152 -10.92 -9.33 11.82
C LEU A 152 -11.35 -8.69 10.49
N LEU A 153 -11.25 -7.37 10.34
CA LEU A 153 -11.49 -6.68 9.06
C LEU A 153 -10.46 -7.10 8.01
N GLN A 154 -9.18 -7.25 8.39
CA GLN A 154 -8.16 -7.76 7.48
C GLN A 154 -8.49 -9.19 7.01
N VAL A 155 -8.78 -10.11 7.95
CA VAL A 155 -9.15 -11.49 7.63
C VAL A 155 -10.41 -11.55 6.77
N ALA A 156 -11.41 -10.72 7.06
CA ALA A 156 -12.60 -10.61 6.23
C ALA A 156 -12.26 -10.17 4.79
N GLY A 157 -11.32 -9.23 4.62
CA GLY A 157 -10.85 -8.79 3.31
C GLY A 157 -10.13 -9.89 2.53
N GLU A 158 -9.18 -10.58 3.17
CA GLU A 158 -8.42 -11.69 2.58
C GLU A 158 -9.32 -12.85 2.11
N ASN A 159 -10.45 -13.05 2.79
CA ASN A 159 -11.41 -14.12 2.48
C ASN A 159 -12.59 -13.66 1.61
N GLY A 160 -12.59 -12.40 1.14
CA GLY A 160 -13.65 -11.85 0.29
C GLY A 160 -15.01 -11.72 0.99
N LEU A 161 -15.03 -11.55 2.32
CA LEU A 161 -16.24 -11.35 3.12
C LEU A 161 -16.66 -9.88 3.13
N GLU A 162 -17.93 -9.63 3.41
CA GLU A 162 -18.52 -8.28 3.29
C GLU A 162 -18.05 -7.32 4.39
N GLY A 163 -17.53 -7.84 5.51
CA GLY A 163 -17.02 -7.08 6.65
C GLY A 163 -17.27 -7.78 7.98
N ILE A 164 -17.55 -7.00 9.03
CA ILE A 164 -17.85 -7.51 10.37
C ILE A 164 -19.10 -6.85 10.97
N VAL A 165 -19.71 -7.52 11.94
CA VAL A 165 -20.78 -6.99 12.79
C VAL A 165 -20.32 -7.08 14.25
N ALA A 166 -20.22 -5.94 14.91
CA ALA A 166 -19.97 -5.83 16.34
C ALA A 166 -21.29 -5.85 17.11
N LYS A 167 -21.39 -6.71 18.13
CA LYS A 167 -22.54 -6.84 19.01
C LYS A 167 -22.12 -6.58 20.45
N ARG A 168 -22.83 -5.69 21.15
CA ARG A 168 -22.53 -5.38 22.55
C ARG A 168 -22.95 -6.56 23.43
N ARG A 169 -22.02 -7.07 24.23
CA ARG A 169 -22.14 -8.35 24.95
C ARG A 169 -23.27 -8.36 25.99
N ASP A 170 -23.56 -7.21 26.58
CA ASP A 170 -24.62 -7.02 27.57
C ASP A 170 -26.00 -6.68 26.96
N ALA A 171 -26.10 -6.56 25.63
CA ALA A 171 -27.30 -6.04 24.99
C ALA A 171 -28.42 -7.07 24.86
N ARG A 172 -29.64 -6.58 25.04
CA ARG A 172 -30.89 -7.31 24.76
C ARG A 172 -31.16 -7.36 23.25
N TYR A 173 -31.98 -8.31 22.83
CA TYR A 173 -32.44 -8.39 21.47
C TYR A 173 -33.66 -7.48 21.27
N GLU A 174 -33.60 -6.59 20.27
CA GLU A 174 -34.70 -5.66 19.96
C GLU A 174 -35.34 -6.01 18.60
N PRO A 175 -36.48 -6.72 18.57
CA PRO A 175 -37.14 -7.11 17.32
C PRO A 175 -37.52 -5.89 16.47
N GLY A 176 -37.24 -5.96 15.15
CA GLY A 176 -37.57 -4.90 14.19
C GLY A 176 -36.85 -3.55 14.34
N ARG A 177 -36.21 -3.27 15.48
CA ARG A 177 -35.55 -1.98 15.73
C ARG A 177 -34.09 -1.96 15.29
N ARG A 178 -33.67 -0.79 14.82
CA ARG A 178 -32.25 -0.49 14.56
C ARG A 178 -31.60 0.03 15.84
N SER A 179 -30.46 -0.55 16.21
CA SER A 179 -29.85 -0.31 17.53
C SER A 179 -28.34 -0.19 17.41
N ALA A 180 -27.74 0.80 18.09
CA ALA A 180 -26.28 0.98 18.13
C ALA A 180 -25.57 -0.15 18.90
N ALA A 181 -26.31 -0.97 19.65
CA ALA A 181 -25.79 -2.19 20.25
C ALA A 181 -25.32 -3.20 19.19
N TRP A 182 -25.77 -3.10 17.95
CA TRP A 182 -25.26 -3.85 16.80
C TRP A 182 -24.70 -2.86 15.77
N THR A 183 -23.39 -2.88 15.55
CA THR A 183 -22.72 -1.98 14.59
C THR A 183 -22.09 -2.81 13.48
N LYS A 184 -22.47 -2.56 12.23
CA LYS A 184 -21.87 -3.20 11.06
C LYS A 184 -20.78 -2.31 10.46
N THR A 185 -19.65 -2.91 10.12
CA THR A 185 -18.55 -2.29 9.39
C THR A 185 -18.32 -3.09 8.12
N ALA A 186 -18.58 -2.47 6.96
CA ALA A 186 -18.43 -3.13 5.67
C ALA A 186 -17.07 -2.82 5.03
N LEU A 187 -16.52 -3.80 4.32
CA LEU A 187 -15.29 -3.71 3.51
C LEU A 187 -15.58 -3.36 2.06
N LEU A 188 -16.68 -3.87 1.53
CA LEU A 188 -17.15 -3.60 0.17
C LEU A 188 -18.21 -2.50 0.20
N ARG A 189 -18.09 -1.49 -0.67
CA ARG A 189 -19.13 -0.46 -0.81
C ARG A 189 -20.20 -0.98 -1.76
N THR A 190 -21.41 -1.12 -1.25
CA THR A 190 -22.57 -1.57 -2.04
C THR A 190 -23.66 -0.49 -2.08
N GLN A 191 -24.45 -0.46 -3.15
CA GLN A 191 -25.58 0.45 -3.30
C GLN A 191 -26.77 -0.32 -3.91
N GLU A 192 -27.93 -0.23 -3.27
CA GLU A 192 -29.19 -0.68 -3.87
C GLU A 192 -29.59 0.30 -4.99
N VAL A 193 -29.95 -0.21 -6.15
CA VAL A 193 -30.19 0.60 -7.36
C VAL A 193 -31.46 0.15 -8.08
N LEU A 194 -32.12 1.10 -8.71
CA LEU A 194 -33.20 0.89 -9.67
C LEU A 194 -32.63 0.88 -11.09
N VAL A 195 -33.07 -0.08 -11.89
CA VAL A 195 -32.73 -0.12 -13.31
C VAL A 195 -33.68 0.79 -14.08
N GLY A 196 -33.18 1.94 -14.56
CA GLY A 196 -33.95 2.89 -15.36
C GLY A 196 -33.73 2.77 -16.87
N GLY A 197 -32.76 1.96 -17.30
CA GLY A 197 -32.53 1.68 -18.71
C GLY A 197 -31.38 0.69 -18.94
N TRP A 198 -31.11 0.39 -20.20
CA TRP A 198 -29.96 -0.43 -20.59
C TRP A 198 -29.42 -0.04 -21.97
N SER A 199 -28.16 -0.37 -22.26
CA SER A 199 -27.54 -0.19 -23.58
C SER A 199 -27.15 -1.54 -24.17
N PRO A 200 -27.32 -1.78 -25.49
CA PRO A 200 -26.89 -3.02 -26.14
C PRO A 200 -25.37 -3.20 -26.14
N GLY A 201 -24.91 -4.45 -26.07
CA GLY A 201 -23.50 -4.81 -26.18
C GLY A 201 -22.88 -4.51 -27.55
N SER A 202 -21.59 -4.81 -27.70
CA SER A 202 -20.83 -4.68 -28.94
C SER A 202 -20.42 -6.04 -29.50
N GLY A 203 -20.27 -6.13 -30.83
CA GLY A 203 -19.80 -7.34 -31.51
C GLY A 203 -20.73 -8.54 -31.29
N ARG A 204 -20.16 -9.67 -30.82
CA ARG A 204 -20.91 -10.93 -30.56
C ARG A 204 -21.96 -10.81 -29.45
N ARG A 205 -21.92 -9.74 -28.63
CA ARG A 205 -22.89 -9.42 -27.56
C ARG A 205 -23.90 -8.33 -27.97
N SER A 206 -24.03 -8.03 -29.27
CA SER A 206 -24.95 -7.00 -29.76
C SER A 206 -26.43 -7.30 -29.50
N SER A 207 -26.78 -8.58 -29.31
CA SER A 207 -28.12 -9.05 -28.95
C SER A 207 -28.39 -9.11 -27.44
N THR A 208 -27.41 -8.78 -26.58
CA THR A 208 -27.56 -8.83 -25.12
C THR A 208 -27.36 -7.45 -24.48
N VAL A 209 -27.66 -7.36 -23.18
CA VAL A 209 -27.35 -6.18 -22.37
C VAL A 209 -25.83 -5.96 -22.35
N GLY A 210 -25.40 -4.77 -22.76
CA GLY A 210 -24.01 -4.31 -22.65
C GLY A 210 -23.76 -3.55 -21.35
N SER A 211 -24.74 -2.74 -20.92
CA SER A 211 -24.73 -2.10 -19.62
C SER A 211 -26.13 -1.74 -19.13
N LEU A 212 -26.33 -1.70 -17.81
CA LEU A 212 -27.52 -1.15 -17.16
C LEU A 212 -27.30 0.31 -16.78
N LEU A 213 -28.36 1.11 -16.83
CA LEU A 213 -28.43 2.51 -16.40
C LEU A 213 -29.18 2.55 -15.08
N LEU A 214 -28.54 3.08 -14.05
CA LEU A 214 -28.93 2.90 -12.66
C LEU A 214 -29.37 4.22 -12.02
N GLY A 215 -30.27 4.15 -11.05
CA GLY A 215 -30.60 5.28 -10.18
C GLY A 215 -31.14 4.89 -8.82
N ALA A 216 -31.41 5.89 -7.99
CA ALA A 216 -32.05 5.74 -6.68
C ALA A 216 -32.79 7.04 -6.32
N TYR A 217 -33.77 6.96 -5.42
CA TYR A 217 -34.51 8.14 -4.98
C TYR A 217 -33.67 8.98 -4.00
N ASP A 218 -33.64 10.29 -4.20
CA ASP A 218 -33.11 11.24 -3.21
C ASP A 218 -34.11 11.48 -2.06
N GLU A 219 -33.70 12.28 -1.07
CA GLU A 219 -34.55 12.61 0.09
C GLU A 219 -35.83 13.39 -0.30
N GLN A 220 -35.81 14.05 -1.46
CA GLN A 220 -36.92 14.83 -1.98
C GLN A 220 -37.87 13.96 -2.83
N GLY A 221 -37.55 12.67 -3.00
CA GLY A 221 -38.32 11.71 -3.79
C GLY A 221 -38.00 11.72 -5.28
N GLY A 222 -36.97 12.45 -5.72
CA GLY A 222 -36.54 12.50 -7.11
C GLY A 222 -35.66 11.30 -7.49
N LEU A 223 -35.90 10.68 -8.64
CA LEU A 223 -35.10 9.56 -9.14
C LEU A 223 -33.83 10.06 -9.83
N ARG A 224 -32.69 9.92 -9.15
CA ARG A 224 -31.39 10.40 -9.61
C ARG A 224 -30.63 9.35 -10.43
N PHE A 225 -29.94 9.78 -11.47
CA PHE A 225 -29.09 8.93 -12.29
C PHE A 225 -27.73 8.70 -11.60
N LEU A 226 -27.49 7.45 -11.22
CA LEU A 226 -26.31 7.02 -10.50
C LEU A 226 -25.15 6.58 -11.40
N GLY A 227 -25.40 6.33 -12.69
CA GLY A 227 -24.37 5.88 -13.62
C GLY A 227 -24.77 4.62 -14.38
N HIS A 228 -23.78 3.89 -14.88
CA HIS A 228 -23.98 2.65 -15.62
C HIS A 228 -23.07 1.53 -15.12
N VAL A 229 -23.47 0.29 -15.36
CA VAL A 229 -22.70 -0.92 -15.01
C VAL A 229 -22.70 -1.89 -16.18
N GLY A 230 -21.52 -2.37 -16.57
CA GLY A 230 -21.34 -3.33 -17.69
C GLY A 230 -20.54 -4.58 -17.32
N THR A 231 -20.13 -4.70 -16.06
CA THR A 231 -19.34 -5.81 -15.51
C THR A 231 -20.12 -6.49 -14.38
N GLY A 232 -19.72 -7.71 -13.98
CA GLY A 232 -20.43 -8.49 -12.94
C GLY A 232 -21.60 -9.32 -13.46
N PHE A 233 -21.73 -9.50 -14.79
CA PHE A 233 -22.77 -10.33 -15.38
C PHE A 233 -22.21 -11.64 -15.94
N THR A 234 -22.91 -12.74 -15.69
CA THR A 234 -22.77 -13.99 -16.47
C THR A 234 -23.63 -13.93 -17.74
N ASP A 235 -23.32 -14.76 -18.75
CA ASP A 235 -24.10 -14.80 -19.99
C ASP A 235 -25.56 -15.26 -19.77
N THR A 236 -25.85 -15.98 -18.67
CA THR A 236 -27.22 -16.32 -18.25
C THR A 236 -27.91 -15.12 -17.63
N MET A 237 -27.25 -14.41 -16.71
CA MET A 237 -27.78 -13.18 -16.11
C MET A 237 -28.14 -12.11 -17.16
N LEU A 238 -27.32 -11.95 -18.19
CA LEU A 238 -27.60 -10.99 -19.28
C LEU A 238 -28.88 -11.32 -20.06
N ARG A 239 -29.19 -12.60 -20.23
CA ARG A 239 -30.40 -13.06 -20.94
C ARG A 239 -31.64 -12.87 -20.08
N ASP A 240 -31.59 -13.35 -18.83
CA ASP A 240 -32.70 -13.21 -17.87
C ASP A 240 -33.04 -11.74 -17.60
N MET A 241 -32.01 -10.89 -17.53
CA MET A 241 -32.20 -9.45 -17.36
C MET A 241 -32.94 -8.84 -18.55
N LEU A 242 -32.60 -9.22 -19.78
CA LEU A 242 -33.25 -8.71 -20.98
C LEU A 242 -34.73 -9.09 -21.04
N GLU A 243 -35.07 -10.34 -20.70
CA GLU A 243 -36.45 -10.83 -20.65
C GLU A 243 -37.30 -10.05 -19.63
N ARG A 244 -36.72 -9.66 -18.50
CA ARG A 244 -37.40 -8.86 -17.47
C ARG A 244 -37.53 -7.38 -17.82
N LEU A 245 -36.60 -6.83 -18.61
CA LEU A 245 -36.58 -5.42 -18.98
C LEU A 245 -37.49 -5.09 -20.17
N GLU A 246 -37.67 -6.01 -21.13
CA GLU A 246 -38.46 -5.73 -22.34
C GLU A 246 -39.93 -5.35 -22.04
N PRO A 247 -40.64 -5.99 -21.08
CA PRO A 247 -42.00 -5.58 -20.71
C PRO A 247 -42.08 -4.21 -20.03
N LEU A 248 -40.98 -3.70 -19.50
CA LEU A 248 -40.92 -2.43 -18.76
C LEU A 248 -40.56 -1.24 -19.66
N ARG A 249 -40.45 -1.45 -20.97
CA ARG A 249 -39.93 -0.44 -21.90
C ARG A 249 -40.79 0.83 -21.94
N ARG A 250 -40.11 1.98 -21.96
CA ARG A 250 -40.73 3.32 -22.06
C ARG A 250 -40.00 4.20 -23.09
N PRO A 251 -40.65 5.25 -23.63
CA PRO A 251 -40.06 6.10 -24.67
C PRO A 251 -38.95 7.01 -24.14
N ASP A 252 -39.10 7.53 -22.93
CA ASP A 252 -38.23 8.57 -22.36
C ASP A 252 -37.54 8.12 -21.07
N SER A 253 -36.48 8.82 -20.70
CA SER A 253 -35.72 8.55 -19.48
C SER A 253 -36.61 8.63 -18.23
N PRO A 254 -36.49 7.68 -17.28
CA PRO A 254 -37.23 7.76 -16.01
C PRO A 254 -36.54 8.66 -14.97
N PHE A 255 -35.30 9.11 -15.22
CA PHE A 255 -34.54 9.94 -14.28
C PHE A 255 -35.00 11.40 -14.36
N ASP A 256 -35.10 12.06 -13.20
CA ASP A 256 -35.53 13.47 -13.11
C ASP A 256 -34.41 14.45 -13.53
N GLU A 257 -33.19 13.94 -13.70
CA GLU A 257 -32.05 14.70 -14.23
C GLU A 257 -31.71 14.31 -15.67
N THR A 258 -31.05 15.22 -16.38
CA THR A 258 -30.57 14.93 -17.74
C THR A 258 -29.43 13.91 -17.70
N VAL A 259 -29.68 12.72 -18.24
CA VAL A 259 -28.65 11.69 -18.39
C VAL A 259 -27.58 12.14 -19.40
N PRO A 260 -26.27 12.02 -19.09
CA PRO A 260 -25.19 12.37 -20.01
C PRO A 260 -25.37 11.75 -21.41
N ARG A 261 -25.12 12.56 -22.45
CA ARG A 261 -25.37 12.18 -23.86
C ARG A 261 -24.73 10.86 -24.27
N GLU A 262 -23.55 10.56 -23.75
CA GLU A 262 -22.83 9.31 -24.03
C GLU A 262 -23.59 8.06 -23.59
N HIS A 263 -24.33 8.15 -22.48
CA HIS A 263 -25.16 7.07 -21.96
C HIS A 263 -26.54 7.07 -22.60
N ALA A 264 -27.13 8.26 -22.80
CA ALA A 264 -28.46 8.40 -23.38
C ALA A 264 -28.54 7.94 -24.85
N ARG A 265 -27.46 8.11 -25.65
CA ARG A 265 -27.49 7.85 -27.11
C ARG A 265 -27.83 6.41 -27.49
N ARG A 266 -27.45 5.43 -26.68
CA ARG A 266 -27.70 4.00 -26.92
C ARG A 266 -28.68 3.38 -25.93
N ALA A 267 -29.25 4.20 -25.04
CA ALA A 267 -30.14 3.76 -23.99
C ALA A 267 -31.48 3.28 -24.54
N ARG A 268 -31.97 2.19 -23.97
CA ARG A 268 -33.37 1.75 -24.03
C ARG A 268 -33.92 1.92 -22.62
N TRP A 269 -34.85 2.86 -22.47
CA TRP A 269 -35.40 3.25 -21.19
C TRP A 269 -36.45 2.25 -20.70
N VAL A 270 -36.49 2.02 -19.39
CA VAL A 270 -37.48 1.16 -18.75
C VAL A 270 -38.10 1.84 -17.54
N ASP A 271 -39.28 1.38 -17.14
CA ASP A 271 -39.91 1.72 -15.88
C ASP A 271 -39.04 1.21 -14.70
N PRO A 272 -38.61 2.08 -13.76
CA PRO A 272 -37.67 1.74 -12.68
C PRO A 272 -38.32 0.86 -11.60
N ARG A 273 -38.66 -0.37 -11.95
CA ARG A 273 -39.31 -1.36 -11.08
C ARG A 273 -38.40 -2.51 -10.66
N LEU A 274 -37.26 -2.68 -11.32
CA LEU A 274 -36.29 -3.71 -10.96
C LEU A 274 -35.26 -3.13 -10.00
N VAL A 275 -35.22 -3.66 -8.79
CA VAL A 275 -34.20 -3.36 -7.79
C VAL A 275 -33.05 -4.35 -7.94
N GLY A 276 -31.82 -3.85 -7.94
CA GLY A 276 -30.62 -4.65 -7.81
C GLY A 276 -29.60 -4.01 -6.90
N GLU A 277 -28.45 -4.64 -6.82
CA GLU A 277 -27.33 -4.18 -6.01
C GLU A 277 -26.06 -4.13 -6.86
N VAL A 278 -25.27 -3.10 -6.62
CA VAL A 278 -23.95 -2.93 -7.23
C VAL A 278 -22.90 -2.74 -6.16
N GLU A 279 -21.75 -3.36 -6.38
CA GLU A 279 -20.51 -3.00 -5.72
C GLU A 279 -19.88 -1.83 -6.47
N TYR A 280 -19.24 -0.90 -5.77
CA TYR A 280 -18.56 0.23 -6.40
C TYR A 280 -17.33 0.67 -5.62
N ARG A 281 -16.36 1.29 -6.32
CA ARG A 281 -15.11 1.73 -5.67
C ARG A 281 -15.23 3.09 -4.99
N ARG A 282 -15.98 4.01 -5.61
CA ARG A 282 -16.21 5.38 -5.11
C ARG A 282 -17.44 6.04 -5.73
N LEU A 283 -17.96 7.06 -5.06
CA LEU A 283 -18.90 8.03 -5.64
C LEU A 283 -18.14 9.24 -6.20
N THR A 284 -18.68 9.86 -7.23
CA THR A 284 -18.26 11.19 -7.68
C THR A 284 -18.85 12.28 -6.79
N THR A 285 -18.35 13.50 -6.90
CA THR A 285 -18.93 14.69 -6.25
C THR A 285 -20.40 14.94 -6.63
N GLU A 286 -20.85 14.41 -7.77
CA GLU A 286 -22.25 14.47 -8.23
C GLU A 286 -23.08 13.27 -7.75
N GLY A 287 -22.56 12.44 -6.85
CA GLY A 287 -23.26 11.25 -6.34
C GLY A 287 -23.28 10.06 -7.30
N ARG A 288 -22.49 10.06 -8.38
CA ARG A 288 -22.45 8.95 -9.37
C ARG A 288 -21.46 7.85 -9.01
N LEU A 289 -21.84 6.60 -9.25
CA LEU A 289 -21.03 5.39 -9.04
C LEU A 289 -19.86 5.32 -10.03
N ARG A 290 -18.66 4.96 -9.55
CA ARG A 290 -17.46 4.71 -10.37
C ARG A 290 -16.91 3.31 -10.14
N HIS A 291 -16.54 2.66 -11.24
CA HIS A 291 -16.10 1.26 -11.27
C HIS A 291 -17.14 0.34 -10.61
N ALA A 292 -18.41 0.52 -10.98
CA ALA A 292 -19.49 -0.32 -10.48
C ALA A 292 -19.42 -1.71 -11.12
N ALA A 293 -19.71 -2.74 -10.33
CA ALA A 293 -19.91 -4.13 -10.77
C ALA A 293 -21.28 -4.62 -10.28
N TRP A 294 -22.01 -5.30 -11.16
CA TRP A 294 -23.35 -5.81 -10.85
C TRP A 294 -23.24 -7.02 -9.92
N ARG A 295 -23.94 -6.97 -8.77
CA ARG A 295 -24.02 -8.11 -7.84
C ARG A 295 -25.29 -8.92 -8.06
N GLY A 296 -26.36 -8.29 -8.53
CA GLY A 296 -27.58 -8.96 -8.95
C GLY A 296 -28.88 -8.31 -8.49
N LEU A 297 -30.00 -9.02 -8.64
CA LEU A 297 -31.34 -8.51 -8.34
C LEU A 297 -31.68 -8.67 -6.84
N ARG A 298 -32.43 -7.70 -6.31
CA ARG A 298 -32.90 -7.64 -4.91
C ARG A 298 -34.42 -7.66 -4.84
N PRO A 299 -35.05 -8.82 -5.09
CA PRO A 299 -36.52 -8.92 -5.09
C PRO A 299 -37.16 -8.84 -3.72
N ASP A 300 -36.34 -8.96 -2.68
CA ASP A 300 -36.70 -8.72 -1.29
C ASP A 300 -36.89 -7.23 -0.98
N ARG A 301 -36.59 -6.33 -1.92
CA ARG A 301 -36.67 -4.88 -1.75
C ARG A 301 -37.74 -4.27 -2.66
N ALA A 302 -38.58 -3.43 -2.08
CA ALA A 302 -39.58 -2.70 -2.83
C ALA A 302 -38.91 -1.50 -3.57
N PRO A 303 -39.29 -1.21 -4.82
CA PRO A 303 -38.64 -0.15 -5.61
C PRO A 303 -38.68 1.23 -4.95
N ASP A 304 -39.76 1.52 -4.24
CA ASP A 304 -40.00 2.76 -3.50
C ASP A 304 -39.21 2.84 -2.19
N GLU A 305 -38.45 1.82 -1.79
CA GLU A 305 -37.53 1.85 -0.65
C GLU A 305 -36.08 2.20 -1.05
N VAL A 306 -35.76 2.20 -2.34
CA VAL A 306 -34.39 2.41 -2.82
C VAL A 306 -34.02 3.90 -2.70
N ARG A 307 -33.10 4.23 -1.79
CA ARG A 307 -32.62 5.60 -1.56
C ARG A 307 -31.14 5.76 -1.89
N LEU A 308 -30.73 6.97 -2.26
CA LEU A 308 -29.31 7.34 -2.32
C LEU A 308 -28.66 7.10 -0.95
N GLY A 309 -27.53 6.38 -0.92
CA GLY A 309 -26.88 6.00 0.34
C GLY A 309 -27.54 4.83 1.08
N ALA A 310 -28.66 4.28 0.57
CA ALA A 310 -29.20 3.00 1.03
C ALA A 310 -28.33 1.84 0.50
N GLY A 311 -27.24 1.61 1.20
CA GLY A 311 -26.26 0.56 0.98
C GLY A 311 -25.36 0.48 2.21
N ALA A 312 -24.44 -0.48 2.28
CA ALA A 312 -23.40 -0.40 3.30
C ALA A 312 -22.44 0.73 2.90
N GLU A 313 -22.71 1.95 3.38
CA GLU A 313 -21.72 3.02 3.33
C GLU A 313 -20.60 2.61 4.29
N ALA A 314 -19.40 2.38 3.75
CA ALA A 314 -18.21 2.27 4.57
C ALA A 314 -18.14 3.53 5.46
N PRO A 315 -17.76 3.41 6.75
CA PRO A 315 -17.68 4.56 7.63
C PRO A 315 -16.88 5.69 6.96
N ALA A 316 -17.23 6.94 7.29
CA ALA A 316 -16.57 8.13 6.76
C ALA A 316 -15.06 7.89 6.65
N PRO A 317 -14.49 8.23 5.47
CA PRO A 317 -13.17 7.80 5.05
C PRO A 317 -12.22 7.82 6.23
N ALA A 318 -11.57 6.68 6.50
CA ALA A 318 -10.40 6.68 7.38
C ALA A 318 -9.48 7.83 6.94
N PRO A 319 -8.65 8.40 7.83
CA PRO A 319 -7.66 9.41 7.44
C PRO A 319 -7.02 9.08 6.08
N ASP A 320 -6.65 7.82 5.86
CA ASP A 320 -6.14 7.27 4.59
C ASP A 320 -6.99 7.52 3.32
N GLU A 321 -8.31 7.54 3.42
CA GLU A 321 -9.20 7.82 2.29
C GLU A 321 -9.44 9.32 2.07
N ARG A 322 -9.44 10.18 3.12
CA ARG A 322 -9.36 11.65 2.94
C ARG A 322 -8.03 12.05 2.31
N LEU A 323 -6.98 11.32 2.68
CA LEU A 323 -5.65 11.38 2.10
C LEU A 323 -5.55 10.71 0.74
N ALA A 324 -6.62 10.11 0.18
CA ALA A 324 -6.51 9.38 -1.08
C ALA A 324 -6.01 10.24 -2.25
N ARG A 325 -6.33 11.54 -2.31
CA ARG A 325 -5.72 12.44 -3.31
C ARG A 325 -4.26 12.76 -2.99
N TYR A 326 -3.94 12.94 -1.71
CA TYR A 326 -2.58 13.11 -1.23
C TYR A 326 -1.74 11.86 -1.60
N HIS A 327 -2.14 10.66 -1.17
CA HIS A 327 -1.50 9.39 -1.55
C HIS A 327 -1.49 9.10 -3.06
N ALA A 328 -2.48 9.55 -3.84
CA ALA A 328 -2.54 9.27 -5.29
C ALA A 328 -1.71 10.23 -6.17
N THR A 329 -1.31 11.39 -5.65
CA THR A 329 -0.49 12.37 -6.39
C THR A 329 0.88 12.59 -5.77
N ARG A 330 1.14 11.98 -4.62
CA ARG A 330 2.44 11.99 -3.95
C ARG A 330 2.98 10.57 -3.88
N ASP A 331 4.25 10.46 -4.17
CA ASP A 331 5.03 9.25 -4.11
C ASP A 331 5.67 9.22 -2.70
N LEU A 332 4.96 8.63 -1.74
CA LEU A 332 5.34 8.66 -0.31
C LEU A 332 6.64 7.89 0.00
N THR A 333 7.16 7.13 -0.97
CA THR A 333 8.47 6.47 -0.92
C THR A 333 9.60 7.34 -1.49
N ALA A 334 9.28 8.46 -2.15
CA ALA A 334 10.22 9.36 -2.80
C ALA A 334 10.21 10.80 -2.26
N THR A 335 9.45 11.08 -1.20
CA THR A 335 9.40 12.39 -0.53
C THR A 335 9.41 12.25 0.99
N PRO A 336 9.95 13.23 1.74
CA PRO A 336 9.97 13.21 3.20
C PRO A 336 8.60 13.23 3.90
N GLU A 337 7.50 13.24 3.17
CA GLU A 337 6.21 13.54 3.75
C GLU A 337 5.64 12.33 4.54
N PRO A 338 5.12 12.53 5.76
CA PRO A 338 4.70 11.44 6.62
C PRO A 338 3.45 10.71 6.11
N ALA A 339 3.36 9.41 6.44
CA ALA A 339 2.34 8.46 5.96
C ALA A 339 1.03 8.46 6.79
N GLY A 340 0.92 9.31 7.82
CA GLY A 340 -0.30 9.48 8.62
C GLY A 340 -0.39 8.58 9.85
N GLY A 341 -0.39 9.18 11.03
CA GLY A 341 -0.75 8.58 12.31
C GLY A 341 -2.12 9.03 12.82
N SER A 342 -2.75 8.20 13.65
CA SER A 342 -4.01 8.53 14.33
C SER A 342 -3.79 9.53 15.47
N ALA A 343 -4.70 10.52 15.60
CA ALA A 343 -4.72 11.50 16.68
C ALA A 343 -4.87 10.85 18.08
N GLY A 344 -4.12 11.37 19.05
CA GLY A 344 -4.34 11.11 20.47
C GLY A 344 -5.45 12.00 21.06
N PRO A 345 -5.92 11.74 22.30
CA PRO A 345 -6.97 12.54 22.93
C PRO A 345 -6.46 13.95 23.31
N GLY A 346 -6.90 14.98 22.59
CA GLY A 346 -6.56 16.39 22.84
C GLY A 346 -7.50 17.36 22.10
N PRO A 347 -7.47 18.67 22.40
CA PRO A 347 -8.21 19.69 21.64
C PRO A 347 -7.68 19.76 20.19
N PRO A 348 -8.54 20.01 19.18
CA PRO A 348 -8.13 19.93 17.79
C PRO A 348 -7.09 20.98 17.45
N VAL A 349 -6.07 20.58 16.69
CA VAL A 349 -4.91 21.44 16.39
C VAL A 349 -5.07 22.19 15.07
N PHE A 350 -4.44 23.34 14.97
CA PHE A 350 -4.24 24.04 13.71
C PHE A 350 -2.76 24.29 13.45
N VAL A 351 -2.42 24.41 12.18
CA VAL A 351 -1.08 24.77 11.73
C VAL A 351 -1.18 25.74 10.55
N VAL A 352 -0.23 26.64 10.46
CA VAL A 352 0.01 27.45 9.26
C VAL A 352 1.44 27.19 8.80
N GLN A 353 1.59 26.67 7.59
CA GLN A 353 2.91 26.47 6.99
C GLN A 353 3.21 27.56 5.97
N ARG A 354 4.41 28.15 6.02
CA ARG A 354 4.88 29.09 5.00
C ARG A 354 5.66 28.32 3.95
N HIS A 355 5.22 28.40 2.70
CA HIS A 355 5.70 27.57 1.62
C HIS A 355 6.23 28.41 0.46
N ARG A 356 7.55 28.35 0.23
CA ARG A 356 8.21 28.93 -0.94
C ARG A 356 8.28 27.90 -2.07
N ALA A 357 7.17 27.73 -2.77
CA ALA A 357 7.10 26.99 -4.03
C ALA A 357 7.45 27.92 -5.21
N SER A 358 6.86 27.70 -6.40
CA SER A 358 6.95 28.66 -7.52
C SER A 358 6.48 30.08 -7.16
N ARG A 359 5.61 30.20 -6.16
CA ARG A 359 5.22 31.44 -5.49
C ARG A 359 5.10 31.18 -3.99
N LEU A 360 5.42 32.21 -3.21
CA LEU A 360 5.22 32.19 -1.76
C LEU A 360 3.73 32.18 -1.43
N HIS A 361 3.34 31.28 -0.53
CA HIS A 361 1.99 31.21 0.03
C HIS A 361 2.05 30.60 1.45
N TYR A 362 0.92 30.66 2.14
CA TYR A 362 0.76 30.12 3.48
C TYR A 362 -0.37 29.09 3.48
N ASP A 363 -0.09 27.86 3.87
CA ASP A 363 -1.09 26.81 3.98
C ASP A 363 -1.69 26.82 5.38
N LEU A 364 -2.92 27.36 5.51
CA LEU A 364 -3.72 27.26 6.73
C LEU A 364 -4.36 25.88 6.79
N ARG A 365 -4.17 25.16 7.89
CA ARG A 365 -4.71 23.82 8.06
C ARG A 365 -5.37 23.64 9.43
N LEU A 366 -6.56 23.05 9.43
CA LEU A 366 -7.35 22.76 10.61
C LEU A 366 -7.54 21.24 10.75
N GLU A 367 -7.29 20.69 11.92
CA GLU A 367 -7.64 19.30 12.22
C GLU A 367 -9.16 19.12 12.16
N VAL A 368 -9.63 18.26 11.25
CA VAL A 368 -11.02 17.84 11.13
C VAL A 368 -11.05 16.34 10.89
N ASP A 369 -11.72 15.57 11.75
CA ASP A 369 -11.86 14.11 11.67
C ASP A 369 -10.54 13.33 11.50
N GLY A 370 -9.45 13.79 12.11
CA GLY A 370 -8.14 13.14 12.06
C GLY A 370 -7.37 13.37 10.76
N ALA A 371 -7.70 14.41 9.99
CA ALA A 371 -6.92 14.90 8.87
C ALA A 371 -6.85 16.43 8.88
N LEU A 372 -5.83 17.00 8.24
CA LEU A 372 -5.63 18.44 8.13
C LEU A 372 -6.39 18.99 6.92
N ALA A 373 -7.56 19.56 7.18
CA ALA A 373 -8.33 20.33 6.21
C ALA A 373 -7.51 21.57 5.81
N SER A 374 -7.16 21.71 4.53
CA SER A 374 -6.09 22.65 4.10
C SER A 374 -6.52 23.71 3.08
N TRP A 375 -5.97 24.93 3.22
CA TRP A 375 -6.15 26.05 2.29
C TRP A 375 -4.86 26.82 2.04
N ALA A 376 -4.53 27.04 0.77
CA ALA A 376 -3.45 27.92 0.37
C ALA A 376 -3.90 29.40 0.40
N VAL A 377 -3.22 30.22 1.19
CA VAL A 377 -3.48 31.66 1.41
C VAL A 377 -2.29 32.45 0.86
N PRO A 378 -2.36 32.99 -0.38
CA PRO A 378 -1.20 33.56 -1.08
C PRO A 378 -0.49 34.72 -0.38
N ARG A 379 -1.22 35.50 0.43
CA ARG A 379 -0.65 36.62 1.19
C ARG A 379 -0.65 36.37 2.71
N GLY A 380 -0.78 35.13 3.14
CA GLY A 380 -0.88 34.78 4.57
C GLY A 380 -2.22 35.12 5.22
N PRO A 381 -2.55 34.44 6.35
CA PRO A 381 -3.56 34.93 7.29
C PRO A 381 -3.26 36.34 7.76
N THR A 382 -4.22 37.03 8.39
CA THR A 382 -4.01 38.37 8.93
C THR A 382 -4.86 38.58 10.18
N LEU A 383 -4.34 39.34 11.15
CA LEU A 383 -5.10 39.81 12.30
C LEU A 383 -5.81 41.15 12.04
N ASP A 384 -5.63 41.76 10.87
CA ASP A 384 -6.36 42.96 10.47
C ASP A 384 -7.79 42.59 10.05
N PRO A 385 -8.83 42.98 10.82
CA PRO A 385 -10.20 42.57 10.56
C PRO A 385 -10.86 43.31 9.38
N ASP A 386 -10.19 44.32 8.80
CA ASP A 386 -10.65 45.02 7.59
C ASP A 386 -10.10 44.39 6.31
N VAL A 387 -9.09 43.52 6.43
CA VAL A 387 -8.51 42.81 5.29
C VAL A 387 -9.24 41.49 5.04
N ARG A 388 -9.41 41.13 3.77
CA ARG A 388 -9.99 39.85 3.32
C ARG A 388 -8.93 39.08 2.54
N ARG A 389 -8.57 37.89 3.01
CA ARG A 389 -7.54 37.05 2.35
C ARG A 389 -8.24 35.96 1.53
N THR A 390 -7.82 35.80 0.28
CA THR A 390 -8.27 34.67 -0.54
C THR A 390 -7.63 33.39 -0.02
N ALA A 391 -8.42 32.34 0.14
CA ALA A 391 -7.99 31.01 0.57
C ALA A 391 -8.43 29.99 -0.50
N VAL A 392 -7.52 29.24 -1.09
CA VAL A 392 -7.86 28.24 -2.11
C VAL A 392 -7.84 26.88 -1.43
N ARG A 393 -8.95 26.13 -1.51
CA ARG A 393 -9.01 24.77 -0.94
C ARG A 393 -8.02 23.88 -1.68
N VAL A 394 -7.15 23.21 -0.93
CA VAL A 394 -6.19 22.23 -1.44
C VAL A 394 -6.48 20.86 -0.84
N GLU A 395 -5.73 19.82 -1.24
CA GLU A 395 -5.94 18.47 -0.71
C GLU A 395 -5.76 18.44 0.82
N ASP A 396 -6.46 17.54 1.51
CA ASP A 396 -6.24 17.31 2.94
C ASP A 396 -4.89 16.61 3.15
N HIS A 397 -4.24 16.88 4.29
CA HIS A 397 -2.91 16.36 4.62
C HIS A 397 -2.94 15.53 5.91
N PRO A 398 -1.99 14.60 6.11
CA PRO A 398 -2.00 13.76 7.30
C PRO A 398 -1.68 14.60 8.54
N MET A 399 -2.12 14.15 9.72
CA MET A 399 -1.86 14.87 10.98
C MET A 399 -0.38 15.10 11.25
N ASP A 400 0.45 14.11 10.92
CA ASP A 400 1.91 14.19 11.07
C ASP A 400 2.54 15.29 10.20
N TYR A 401 1.85 15.72 9.13
CA TYR A 401 2.29 16.83 8.27
C TYR A 401 2.28 18.17 9.01
N ALA A 402 1.53 18.30 10.11
CA ALA A 402 1.47 19.53 10.89
C ALA A 402 2.81 19.93 11.50
N GLY A 403 3.72 18.97 11.72
CA GLY A 403 5.06 19.22 12.22
C GLY A 403 6.11 19.41 11.13
N PHE A 404 5.75 19.31 9.85
CA PHE A 404 6.72 19.20 8.76
C PHE A 404 7.39 20.54 8.43
N GLU A 405 8.73 20.54 8.43
CA GLU A 405 9.62 21.55 7.86
C GLU A 405 10.68 20.89 6.98
N GLY A 406 10.96 21.43 5.80
CA GLY A 406 11.94 20.84 4.88
C GLY A 406 11.86 21.37 3.45
N VAL A 407 12.54 20.68 2.53
CA VAL A 407 12.54 20.99 1.09
C VAL A 407 11.84 19.89 0.31
N ILE A 408 10.77 20.24 -0.40
CA ILE A 408 10.05 19.36 -1.32
C ILE A 408 10.75 19.43 -2.69
N PRO A 409 11.22 18.31 -3.27
CA PRO A 409 11.95 18.31 -4.54
C PRO A 409 11.22 18.99 -5.69
N SER A 410 11.97 19.66 -6.57
CA SER A 410 11.44 20.28 -7.78
C SER A 410 10.85 19.22 -8.73
N GLY A 411 9.68 19.50 -9.31
CA GLY A 411 8.98 18.57 -10.20
C GLY A 411 7.99 17.63 -9.50
N ARG A 412 8.02 17.57 -8.17
CA ARG A 412 6.94 16.99 -7.35
C ARG A 412 5.87 18.06 -7.06
N TYR A 413 4.65 17.63 -6.77
CA TYR A 413 3.55 18.53 -6.44
C TYR A 413 3.89 19.33 -5.18
N GLY A 414 3.90 20.66 -5.26
CA GLY A 414 4.34 21.52 -4.15
C GLY A 414 5.86 21.63 -3.96
N GLY A 415 6.68 21.42 -4.98
CA GLY A 415 8.14 21.60 -4.86
C GLY A 415 8.55 23.01 -4.38
N GLY A 416 9.38 23.07 -3.34
CA GLY A 416 9.70 24.30 -2.61
C GLY A 416 10.15 24.05 -1.16
N SER A 417 10.59 25.10 -0.44
CA SER A 417 10.90 24.99 1.00
C SER A 417 9.70 25.37 1.87
N VAL A 418 9.49 24.60 2.94
CA VAL A 418 8.34 24.70 3.85
C VAL A 418 8.83 24.85 5.28
N ILE A 419 8.20 25.75 6.03
CA ILE A 419 8.37 25.89 7.48
C ILE A 419 7.01 25.95 8.19
N VAL A 420 6.94 25.55 9.45
CA VAL A 420 5.79 25.73 10.34
C VAL A 420 5.81 27.17 10.86
N TRP A 421 5.01 28.03 10.22
CA TRP A 421 4.98 29.47 10.49
C TRP A 421 4.16 29.82 11.74
N ASP A 422 3.11 29.06 12.05
CA ASP A 422 2.34 29.16 13.30
C ASP A 422 1.66 27.83 13.61
N ARG A 423 1.34 27.60 14.89
CA ARG A 423 0.65 26.39 15.35
C ARG A 423 -0.09 26.65 16.64
N GLY A 424 -1.10 25.84 16.92
CA GLY A 424 -1.82 25.92 18.19
C GLY A 424 -3.04 25.03 18.20
N THR A 425 -4.01 25.38 19.04
CA THR A 425 -5.32 24.73 19.07
C THR A 425 -6.36 25.62 18.44
N TRP A 426 -7.44 25.03 17.95
CA TRP A 426 -8.58 25.78 17.48
C TRP A 426 -9.87 25.18 18.01
N THR A 427 -10.95 25.94 17.97
CA THR A 427 -12.29 25.44 18.30
C THR A 427 -13.31 25.97 17.31
N PRO A 428 -14.27 25.16 16.84
CA PRO A 428 -15.37 25.66 16.04
C PRO A 428 -16.23 26.60 16.89
N ALA A 429 -16.58 27.76 16.32
CA ALA A 429 -17.49 28.67 16.97
C ALA A 429 -18.89 28.02 17.08
N ASP A 430 -19.62 28.37 18.14
CA ASP A 430 -21.02 27.97 18.36
C ASP A 430 -21.26 26.44 18.46
N GLY A 431 -20.21 25.63 18.67
CA GLY A 431 -20.32 24.19 18.87
C GLY A 431 -20.72 23.39 17.63
N THR A 432 -20.62 23.98 16.45
CA THR A 432 -20.96 23.31 15.17
C THR A 432 -19.94 22.22 14.84
N ASP A 433 -20.41 21.13 14.23
CA ASP A 433 -19.52 20.12 13.67
C ASP A 433 -18.67 20.72 12.52
N PRO A 434 -17.33 20.67 12.61
CA PRO A 434 -16.45 21.23 11.60
C PRO A 434 -16.65 20.68 10.19
N ALA A 435 -16.88 19.37 10.05
CA ALA A 435 -17.03 18.73 8.75
C ALA A 435 -18.34 19.17 8.08
N GLU A 436 -19.41 19.26 8.86
CA GLU A 436 -20.70 19.76 8.42
C GLU A 436 -20.65 21.24 8.01
N ALA A 437 -19.99 22.09 8.81
CA ALA A 437 -19.82 23.52 8.52
C ALA A 437 -19.03 23.77 7.22
N LEU A 438 -17.96 22.99 7.01
CA LEU A 438 -17.19 23.01 5.76
C LEU A 438 -18.02 22.52 4.56
N GLY A 439 -18.86 21.49 4.74
CA GLY A 439 -19.82 21.04 3.74
C GLY A 439 -20.77 22.17 3.32
N ARG A 440 -21.33 22.88 4.30
CA ARG A 440 -22.21 24.04 4.10
C ARG A 440 -21.51 25.24 3.43
N GLY A 441 -20.18 25.31 3.54
CA GLY A 441 -19.38 26.34 2.88
C GLY A 441 -19.09 27.56 3.75
N GLU A 442 -19.32 27.46 5.05
CA GLU A 442 -19.07 28.54 6.02
C GLU A 442 -18.64 27.93 7.36
N LEU A 443 -17.45 28.28 7.83
CA LEU A 443 -16.89 27.84 9.11
C LEU A 443 -16.39 29.05 9.89
N HIS A 444 -16.90 29.26 11.10
CA HIS A 444 -16.38 30.23 12.06
C HIS A 444 -15.62 29.46 13.14
N PHE A 445 -14.48 29.98 13.56
CA PHE A 445 -13.60 29.27 14.47
C PHE A 445 -12.68 30.21 15.24
N ASP A 446 -12.38 29.86 16.47
CA ASP A 446 -11.42 30.57 17.32
C ASP A 446 -10.08 29.82 17.28
N VAL A 447 -8.98 30.54 17.06
CA VAL A 447 -7.61 29.99 17.08
C VAL A 447 -6.83 30.51 18.29
N HIS A 448 -5.98 29.65 18.82
CA HIS A 448 -5.06 29.93 19.91
C HIS A 448 -3.65 29.45 19.53
N GLY A 449 -2.96 30.25 18.71
CA GLY A 449 -1.59 29.99 18.26
C GLY A 449 -0.56 30.93 18.86
N GLU A 450 0.67 30.78 18.38
CA GLU A 450 1.81 31.59 18.81
C GLU A 450 1.82 32.96 18.11
N LYS A 451 1.32 33.03 16.87
CA LYS A 451 1.19 34.29 16.10
C LYS A 451 -0.24 34.70 15.87
N LEU A 452 -1.13 33.75 15.58
CA LEU A 452 -2.55 34.00 15.36
C LEU A 452 -3.33 33.66 16.63
N ALA A 453 -4.12 34.61 17.11
CA ALA A 453 -5.10 34.40 18.15
C ALA A 453 -6.37 35.17 17.79
N GLY A 454 -7.54 34.65 18.17
CA GLY A 454 -8.82 35.32 17.92
C GLY A 454 -9.73 34.55 16.95
N ARG A 455 -10.82 35.20 16.55
CA ARG A 455 -11.92 34.59 15.82
C ARG A 455 -11.79 34.80 14.32
N PHE A 456 -11.81 33.72 13.57
CA PHE A 456 -11.73 33.69 12.12
C PHE A 456 -13.01 33.12 11.49
N ALA A 457 -13.20 33.42 10.21
CA ALA A 457 -14.21 32.78 9.37
C ALA A 457 -13.65 32.41 8.00
N LEU A 458 -13.98 31.20 7.55
CA LEU A 458 -13.79 30.70 6.19
C LEU A 458 -15.13 30.65 5.48
N VAL A 459 -15.25 31.37 4.36
CA VAL A 459 -16.51 31.46 3.58
C VAL A 459 -16.25 31.09 2.11
N ARG A 460 -16.93 30.05 1.60
CA ARG A 460 -16.80 29.56 0.22
C ARG A 460 -17.46 30.54 -0.75
N ARG A 461 -16.76 30.89 -1.82
CA ARG A 461 -17.31 31.63 -2.98
C ARG A 461 -17.70 30.63 -4.07
N GLY A 462 -18.82 30.87 -4.77
CA GLY A 462 -19.33 29.98 -5.82
C GLY A 462 -18.32 29.72 -6.95
N SER A 463 -18.42 28.56 -7.60
CA SER A 463 -17.48 28.12 -8.65
C SER A 463 -17.63 28.94 -9.94
N GLY A 464 -16.57 29.63 -10.33
CA GLY A 464 -16.50 30.33 -11.62
C GLY A 464 -16.39 29.35 -12.78
N SER A 465 -17.43 29.25 -13.60
CA SER A 465 -17.44 28.50 -14.87
C SER A 465 -16.47 29.12 -15.89
N ARG A 466 -15.41 28.38 -16.23
CA ARG A 466 -14.78 28.32 -17.57
C ARG A 466 -13.73 27.21 -17.62
N GLY A 467 -14.13 26.04 -18.13
CA GLY A 467 -13.26 25.02 -18.74
C GLY A 467 -12.20 24.36 -17.86
N GLY A 468 -12.51 23.17 -17.33
CA GLY A 468 -11.53 22.22 -16.77
C GLY A 468 -11.14 22.48 -15.31
N THR A 469 -11.33 21.48 -14.44
CA THR A 469 -10.84 21.40 -13.04
C THR A 469 -10.99 22.69 -12.20
N GLY A 470 -12.22 22.98 -11.73
CA GLY A 470 -12.46 24.15 -10.87
C GLY A 470 -11.90 23.97 -9.45
N THR A 471 -10.96 24.83 -9.04
CA THR A 471 -10.49 24.97 -7.65
C THR A 471 -11.53 25.70 -6.79
N GLU A 472 -11.87 25.16 -5.63
CA GLU A 472 -12.83 25.79 -4.71
C GLU A 472 -12.19 27.01 -4.03
N GLN A 473 -12.73 28.20 -4.26
CA GLN A 473 -12.22 29.44 -3.69
C GLN A 473 -12.98 29.82 -2.42
N TRP A 474 -12.25 30.21 -1.39
CA TRP A 474 -12.73 30.63 -0.08
C TRP A 474 -12.18 32.01 0.28
N LEU A 475 -12.81 32.66 1.24
CA LEU A 475 -12.31 33.85 1.91
C LEU A 475 -11.98 33.51 3.35
N LEU A 476 -10.79 33.92 3.81
CA LEU A 476 -10.40 33.94 5.19
C LEU A 476 -10.53 35.38 5.74
N VAL A 477 -11.18 35.52 6.88
CA VAL A 477 -11.49 36.80 7.51
C VAL A 477 -11.26 36.71 9.01
N HIS A 478 -10.47 37.63 9.58
CA HIS A 478 -10.41 37.83 11.03
C HIS A 478 -11.58 38.72 11.47
N LYS A 479 -12.21 38.39 12.60
CA LYS A 479 -13.31 39.17 13.16
C LYS A 479 -12.77 40.32 14.00
N HIS A 480 -13.63 41.28 14.27
CA HIS A 480 -13.33 42.34 15.22
C HIS A 480 -13.43 41.77 16.63
N ASP A 481 -12.30 41.51 17.25
CA ASP A 481 -12.18 41.01 18.61
C ASP A 481 -10.96 41.63 19.33
N ASP A 482 -10.65 41.14 20.52
CA ASP A 482 -9.57 41.65 21.37
C ASP A 482 -8.15 41.40 20.79
N TYR A 483 -8.03 40.56 19.75
CA TYR A 483 -6.76 40.24 19.09
C TYR A 483 -6.61 40.97 17.74
N ALA A 484 -7.59 41.79 17.35
CA ALA A 484 -7.55 42.56 16.11
C ALA A 484 -6.37 43.54 16.08
N ALA A 485 -5.56 43.46 15.04
CA ALA A 485 -4.38 44.30 14.85
C ALA A 485 -4.41 44.97 13.45
N PRO A 486 -4.86 46.24 13.36
CA PRO A 486 -4.87 46.98 12.10
C PRO A 486 -3.47 47.12 11.50
N GLY A 487 -3.34 46.87 10.19
CA GLY A 487 -2.07 46.91 9.47
C GLY A 487 -1.19 45.67 9.63
N TRP A 488 -1.65 44.62 10.33
CA TRP A 488 -0.87 43.40 10.56
C TRP A 488 -0.66 42.60 9.26
N ASP A 489 0.59 42.23 8.98
CA ASP A 489 0.96 41.40 7.83
C ASP A 489 1.84 40.19 8.22
N ALA A 490 1.62 39.06 7.54
CA ALA A 490 2.31 37.81 7.82
C ALA A 490 3.80 37.85 7.43
N GLU A 491 4.20 38.71 6.49
CA GLU A 491 5.59 38.85 6.07
C GLU A 491 6.47 39.54 7.12
N ASP A 492 5.89 40.28 8.06
CA ASP A 492 6.63 40.88 9.19
C ASP A 492 7.09 39.80 10.21
N HIS A 493 6.62 38.56 10.05
CA HIS A 493 6.89 37.44 10.94
C HIS A 493 7.42 36.19 10.20
N PRO A 494 8.51 36.26 9.40
CA PRO A 494 8.84 35.25 8.39
C PRO A 494 9.44 33.93 8.92
N ARG A 495 9.67 33.83 10.23
CA ARG A 495 10.39 32.72 10.88
C ARG A 495 9.47 31.62 11.40
N SER A 496 9.99 30.40 11.49
CA SER A 496 9.31 29.24 12.07
C SER A 496 9.08 29.39 13.57
N VAL A 497 7.96 28.88 14.08
CA VAL A 497 7.73 28.72 15.53
C VAL A 497 8.39 27.46 16.11
N LEU A 498 8.84 26.54 15.25
CA LEU A 498 9.52 25.30 15.67
C LEU A 498 11.05 25.43 15.63
N SER A 499 11.61 25.87 14.50
CA SER A 499 13.06 25.89 14.27
C SER A 499 13.69 27.28 14.34
N ASP A 500 12.88 28.34 14.45
CA ASP A 500 13.32 29.75 14.32
C ASP A 500 14.08 30.04 13.01
N ARG A 501 13.77 29.30 11.94
CA ARG A 501 14.36 29.49 10.61
C ARG A 501 13.38 30.09 9.62
N THR A 502 13.93 30.74 8.59
CA THR A 502 13.21 31.18 7.40
C THR A 502 13.18 30.06 6.34
N THR A 503 12.26 30.18 5.37
CA THR A 503 12.19 29.27 4.20
C THR A 503 13.51 29.21 3.41
N ASP A 504 14.30 30.28 3.45
CA ASP A 504 15.51 30.44 2.64
C ASP A 504 16.67 29.70 3.30
N GLU A 505 16.75 29.77 4.63
CA GLU A 505 17.69 28.99 5.44
C GLU A 505 17.38 27.49 5.38
N VAL A 506 16.11 27.09 5.29
CA VAL A 506 15.72 25.68 5.08
C VAL A 506 16.04 25.22 3.66
N ALA A 507 15.84 26.05 2.64
CA ALA A 507 16.21 25.74 1.26
C ALA A 507 17.72 25.48 1.09
N ALA A 508 18.56 26.16 1.89
CA ALA A 508 20.01 26.01 1.85
C ALA A 508 20.54 24.71 2.49
N ALA A 509 19.68 23.89 3.12
CA ALA A 509 20.06 22.64 3.80
C ALA A 509 18.99 21.53 3.65
N PRO A 510 18.80 20.93 2.45
CA PRO A 510 17.64 20.08 2.11
C PRO A 510 17.61 18.67 2.73
N ALA A 511 18.60 18.27 3.54
CA ALA A 511 18.86 16.88 3.92
C ALA A 511 18.40 16.45 5.33
N ALA A 512 17.52 17.20 6.00
CA ALA A 512 17.06 16.89 7.36
C ALA A 512 15.53 16.94 7.52
N MET A 513 14.93 15.92 8.15
CA MET A 513 13.59 16.00 8.71
C MET A 513 13.66 16.28 10.21
N TRP A 514 12.81 17.19 10.69
CA TRP A 514 12.83 17.64 12.08
C TRP A 514 11.57 17.17 12.82
N GLN A 515 11.74 16.47 13.96
CA GLN A 515 10.64 15.90 14.74
C GLN A 515 10.40 16.69 16.05
N GLY A 516 9.17 17.18 16.21
CA GLY A 516 8.79 18.22 17.19
C GLY A 516 8.63 17.82 18.66
N GLN A 517 9.24 16.74 19.16
CA GLN A 517 9.14 16.37 20.58
C GLN A 517 10.48 16.14 21.31
N ALA A 518 11.63 16.40 20.68
CA ALA A 518 12.94 16.26 21.33
C ALA A 518 13.66 17.62 21.52
N PRO A 519 14.51 17.79 22.55
CA PRO A 519 15.32 19.00 22.74
C PRO A 519 16.17 19.30 21.49
N ALA A 520 16.43 20.58 21.17
CA ALA A 520 17.07 21.05 19.93
C ALA A 520 18.34 20.32 19.43
N ARG A 521 19.03 19.58 20.31
CA ARG A 521 20.19 18.72 19.97
C ARG A 521 19.83 17.31 19.49
N HIS A 522 18.55 16.95 19.50
CA HIS A 522 18.00 15.62 19.18
C HIS A 522 16.74 15.70 18.30
N ALA A 523 16.37 16.89 17.83
CA ALA A 523 15.19 17.12 17.00
C ALA A 523 15.41 16.75 15.52
N GLU A 524 16.60 16.27 15.17
CA GLU A 524 17.02 15.92 13.80
C GLU A 524 16.87 14.41 13.58
N VAL A 525 16.05 13.99 12.62
CA VAL A 525 15.91 12.59 12.19
C VAL A 525 16.13 12.48 10.68
N PRO A 526 17.24 11.90 10.21
CA PRO A 526 17.49 11.70 8.77
C PRO A 526 16.60 10.59 8.16
N LEU A 527 16.08 10.81 6.94
CA LEU A 527 15.30 9.83 6.16
C LEU A 527 16.15 8.98 5.20
N GLY A 528 17.19 8.38 5.71
CA GLY A 528 17.93 7.31 5.03
C GLY A 528 18.39 6.29 6.06
N PRO A 529 18.82 5.08 5.65
CA PRO A 529 19.49 4.19 6.57
C PRO A 529 20.65 4.98 7.20
N ARG A 530 20.78 4.92 8.54
CA ARG A 530 21.82 5.60 9.33
C ARG A 530 23.14 5.67 8.54
N ALA A 531 23.42 6.84 7.95
CA ALA A 531 24.76 7.28 7.71
C ALA A 531 25.18 7.97 9.00
N ASP A 532 25.74 7.21 9.93
CA ASP A 532 26.73 7.80 10.84
C ASP A 532 27.88 8.27 9.93
N SER A 533 27.78 9.46 9.32
CA SER A 533 28.84 10.08 8.48
C SER A 533 29.43 9.22 7.33
N ALA A 534 28.86 8.04 7.06
CA ALA A 534 29.58 6.94 6.44
C ALA A 534 29.47 6.89 4.91
N GLY A 535 28.38 7.42 4.36
CA GLY A 535 28.05 7.34 2.93
C GLY A 535 27.63 8.67 2.31
N ALA A 536 27.99 9.81 2.93
CA ALA A 536 27.84 11.10 2.27
C ALA A 536 28.65 11.09 0.95
N PRO A 537 28.15 11.71 -0.13
CA PRO A 537 28.95 11.85 -1.34
C PRO A 537 30.25 12.58 -1.00
N VAL A 538 31.37 11.95 -1.32
CA VAL A 538 32.71 12.55 -1.16
C VAL A 538 32.73 13.82 -2.01
N ALA A 539 33.00 14.96 -1.38
CA ALA A 539 33.01 16.24 -2.07
C ALA A 539 34.07 16.26 -3.17
N GLU A 540 33.84 17.02 -4.25
CA GLU A 540 34.81 17.12 -5.34
C GLU A 540 36.16 17.68 -4.85
N GLU A 541 36.15 18.55 -3.82
CA GLU A 541 37.36 19.03 -3.16
C GLU A 541 38.15 17.89 -2.47
N GLU A 542 37.46 16.94 -1.84
CA GLU A 542 38.09 15.77 -1.22
C GLU A 542 38.67 14.81 -2.28
N LEU A 543 37.97 14.61 -3.41
CA LEU A 543 38.49 13.84 -4.54
C LEU A 543 39.69 14.54 -5.20
N ALA A 544 39.69 15.88 -5.29
CA ALA A 544 40.83 16.63 -5.79
C ALA A 544 42.07 16.49 -4.89
N ALA A 545 41.88 16.31 -3.57
CA ALA A 545 42.98 16.03 -2.65
C ALA A 545 43.65 14.67 -2.93
N LEU A 546 42.89 13.63 -3.33
CA LEU A 546 43.45 12.36 -3.80
C LEU A 546 44.30 12.56 -5.07
N ASP A 547 43.85 13.41 -5.99
CA ASP A 547 44.54 13.68 -7.25
C ASP A 547 45.87 14.40 -7.05
N ALA A 548 45.93 15.27 -6.04
CA ALA A 548 47.14 16.00 -5.66
C ALA A 548 48.21 15.12 -5.01
N LEU A 549 47.89 13.89 -4.59
CA LEU A 549 48.89 12.96 -4.05
C LEU A 549 49.84 12.47 -5.15
N GLY A 550 51.09 12.21 -4.75
CA GLY A 550 52.04 11.45 -5.58
C GLY A 550 51.69 9.95 -5.62
N ALA A 551 52.67 9.08 -5.85
CA ALA A 551 52.45 7.62 -5.86
C ALA A 551 52.03 7.03 -4.50
N LYS A 552 52.15 7.79 -3.40
CA LYS A 552 51.75 7.43 -2.03
C LYS A 552 51.47 8.69 -1.21
N GLY A 553 50.67 8.56 -0.15
CA GLY A 553 50.35 9.66 0.76
C GLY A 553 49.24 9.28 1.74
N THR A 554 48.90 10.18 2.65
CA THR A 554 47.73 10.05 3.52
C THR A 554 46.61 10.88 2.95
N TRP A 555 45.42 10.28 2.82
CA TRP A 555 44.21 10.96 2.37
C TRP A 555 43.17 10.92 3.49
N THR A 556 42.66 12.09 3.89
CA THR A 556 41.55 12.19 4.84
C THR A 556 40.24 12.08 4.07
N VAL A 557 39.46 11.04 4.33
CA VAL A 557 38.17 10.78 3.67
C VAL A 557 37.17 10.24 4.67
N GLY A 558 35.95 10.78 4.69
CA GLY A 558 34.93 10.38 5.66
C GLY A 558 35.36 10.53 7.12
N GLY A 559 36.22 11.52 7.42
CA GLY A 559 36.75 11.76 8.77
C GLY A 559 37.90 10.85 9.21
N HIS A 560 38.42 9.98 8.34
CA HIS A 560 39.52 9.09 8.64
C HIS A 560 40.74 9.33 7.75
N ASP A 561 41.93 9.25 8.34
CA ASP A 561 43.19 9.26 7.62
C ASP A 561 43.51 7.87 7.09
N VAL A 562 43.56 7.73 5.76
CA VAL A 562 43.89 6.48 5.08
C VAL A 562 45.25 6.59 4.39
N ALA A 563 46.20 5.73 4.77
CA ALA A 563 47.51 5.65 4.14
C ALA A 563 47.44 4.90 2.80
N LEU A 564 47.61 5.63 1.69
CA LEU A 564 47.54 5.13 0.33
C LEU A 564 48.93 4.87 -0.25
N THR A 565 49.09 3.77 -0.98
CA THR A 565 50.40 3.38 -1.55
C THR A 565 50.29 2.81 -2.96
N ASN A 566 51.31 3.05 -3.78
CA ASN A 566 51.39 2.57 -5.16
C ASN A 566 50.15 3.00 -5.99
N LEU A 567 49.75 4.26 -5.87
CA LEU A 567 48.54 4.81 -6.48
C LEU A 567 48.57 4.71 -8.01
N ASP A 568 49.74 4.86 -8.62
CA ASP A 568 49.90 4.83 -10.08
C ASP A 568 50.07 3.39 -10.63
N LYS A 569 49.99 2.38 -9.76
CA LYS A 569 50.07 0.98 -10.16
C LYS A 569 48.86 0.63 -11.00
N VAL A 570 49.09 0.13 -12.21
CA VAL A 570 48.04 -0.41 -13.07
C VAL A 570 47.46 -1.65 -12.43
N LEU A 571 46.16 -1.66 -12.17
CA LEU A 571 45.43 -2.82 -11.68
C LEU A 571 44.66 -3.52 -12.80
N PHE A 572 44.15 -2.76 -13.77
CA PHE A 572 43.46 -3.30 -14.92
C PHE A 572 44.15 -2.83 -16.19
N PRO A 573 44.55 -3.76 -17.08
CA PRO A 573 45.11 -3.36 -18.37
C PRO A 573 44.05 -2.60 -19.19
N GLY A 574 44.52 -1.61 -19.95
CA GLY A 574 43.68 -0.87 -20.88
C GLY A 574 43.27 -1.73 -22.08
N THR A 575 42.34 -1.22 -22.86
CA THR A 575 41.91 -1.78 -24.15
C THR A 575 42.39 -0.89 -25.29
N ALA A 576 41.98 -1.19 -26.52
CA ALA A 576 42.20 -0.28 -27.65
C ALA A 576 41.51 1.08 -27.44
N ASP A 577 40.38 1.09 -26.73
CA ASP A 577 39.48 2.23 -26.61
C ASP A 577 39.56 2.94 -25.25
N GLU A 578 40.06 2.25 -24.20
CA GLU A 578 40.18 2.81 -22.85
C GLU A 578 41.60 2.66 -22.27
N PRO A 579 42.14 3.70 -21.60
CA PRO A 579 43.44 3.62 -20.95
C PRO A 579 43.41 2.68 -19.73
N PRO A 580 44.57 2.14 -19.31
CA PRO A 580 44.66 1.29 -18.12
C PRO A 580 44.09 1.96 -16.87
N THR A 581 43.46 1.16 -16.00
CA THR A 581 42.88 1.64 -14.72
C THR A 581 43.88 1.38 -13.60
N THR A 582 44.26 2.45 -12.91
CA THR A 582 45.23 2.42 -11.83
C THR A 582 44.58 2.14 -10.47
N LYS A 583 45.39 1.87 -9.44
CA LYS A 583 44.91 1.79 -8.06
C LYS A 583 44.25 3.10 -7.62
N ARG A 584 44.77 4.25 -8.03
CA ARG A 584 44.17 5.57 -7.77
C ARG A 584 42.75 5.64 -8.33
N ASP A 585 42.55 5.16 -9.55
CA ASP A 585 41.24 5.14 -10.18
C ASP A 585 40.25 4.24 -9.43
N LEU A 586 40.68 3.07 -8.98
CA LEU A 586 39.86 2.17 -8.15
C LEU A 586 39.50 2.82 -6.79
N VAL A 587 40.46 3.46 -6.13
CA VAL A 587 40.23 4.21 -4.88
C VAL A 587 39.22 5.34 -5.10
N ARG A 588 39.41 6.15 -6.15
CA ARG A 588 38.51 7.25 -6.51
C ARG A 588 37.09 6.73 -6.78
N TYR A 589 36.98 5.63 -7.51
CA TYR A 589 35.70 5.00 -7.83
C TYR A 589 34.97 4.52 -6.57
N GLN A 590 35.64 3.78 -5.69
CA GLN A 590 35.05 3.28 -4.44
C GLN A 590 34.60 4.44 -3.54
N ALA A 591 35.38 5.52 -3.47
CA ALA A 591 35.01 6.73 -2.75
C ALA A 591 33.77 7.41 -3.34
N ARG A 592 33.75 7.64 -4.66
CA ARG A 592 32.63 8.29 -5.36
C ARG A 592 31.37 7.44 -5.34
N MET A 593 31.50 6.12 -5.45
CA MET A 593 30.36 5.18 -5.44
C MET A 593 29.93 4.76 -4.04
N ALA A 594 30.57 5.25 -2.97
CA ALA A 594 30.22 4.90 -1.60
C ALA A 594 28.72 5.05 -1.27
N PRO A 595 28.01 6.11 -1.69
CA PRO A 595 26.57 6.25 -1.43
C PRO A 595 25.72 5.11 -2.02
N TYR A 596 26.20 4.49 -3.11
CA TYR A 596 25.50 3.42 -3.81
C TYR A 596 26.01 2.02 -3.41
N LEU A 597 27.27 1.89 -3.00
CA LEU A 597 27.85 0.63 -2.53
C LEU A 597 27.41 0.28 -1.10
N LEU A 598 27.43 1.26 -0.19
CA LEU A 598 27.22 1.03 1.23
C LEU A 598 25.83 0.45 1.60
N PRO A 599 24.71 0.78 0.93
CA PRO A 599 23.42 0.12 1.20
C PRO A 599 23.48 -1.43 1.13
N TYR A 600 24.39 -1.96 0.30
CA TYR A 600 24.59 -3.39 0.07
C TYR A 600 25.74 -4.00 0.87
N LEU A 601 26.55 -3.20 1.58
CA LEU A 601 27.73 -3.63 2.33
C LEU A 601 27.61 -3.36 3.84
N ALA A 602 26.96 -2.27 4.22
CA ALA A 602 26.88 -1.82 5.60
C ALA A 602 26.18 -2.86 6.49
N GLY A 603 26.82 -3.14 7.62
CA GLY A 603 26.36 -4.15 8.58
C GLY A 603 26.50 -5.59 8.10
N ARG A 604 27.23 -5.87 7.01
CA ARG A 604 27.44 -7.23 6.48
C ARG A 604 28.91 -7.61 6.58
N PRO A 605 29.25 -8.81 7.06
CA PRO A 605 30.57 -9.39 6.86
C PRO A 605 30.91 -9.46 5.36
N VAL A 606 32.14 -9.14 4.98
CA VAL A 606 32.58 -9.09 3.58
C VAL A 606 33.80 -9.98 3.35
N ASN A 607 33.73 -10.81 2.30
CA ASN A 607 34.88 -11.47 1.71
C ASN A 607 35.46 -10.59 0.60
N LEU A 608 36.78 -10.45 0.55
CA LEU A 608 37.48 -9.63 -0.45
C LEU A 608 38.24 -10.52 -1.43
N HIS A 609 38.07 -10.27 -2.72
CA HIS A 609 38.95 -10.86 -3.74
C HIS A 609 39.99 -9.84 -4.17
N ARG A 610 41.25 -10.11 -3.86
CA ARG A 610 42.34 -9.14 -3.95
C ARG A 610 43.29 -9.43 -5.10
N TYR A 611 43.68 -8.37 -5.79
CA TYR A 611 44.61 -8.34 -6.92
C TYR A 611 45.67 -7.25 -6.70
N PRO A 612 46.56 -7.39 -5.70
CA PRO A 612 47.54 -6.36 -5.36
C PRO A 612 48.53 -6.05 -6.49
N ASP A 613 48.72 -6.99 -7.41
CA ASP A 613 49.63 -6.90 -8.57
C ASP A 613 48.92 -6.73 -9.91
N GLY A 614 47.60 -6.51 -9.90
CA GLY A 614 46.77 -6.38 -11.09
C GLY A 614 46.04 -7.66 -11.48
N VAL A 615 44.97 -7.50 -12.27
CA VAL A 615 44.03 -8.58 -12.64
C VAL A 615 44.57 -9.53 -13.70
N ASP A 616 45.71 -9.20 -14.32
CA ASP A 616 46.47 -10.07 -15.21
C ASP A 616 47.29 -11.13 -14.43
N ARG A 617 47.39 -10.97 -13.10
CA ARG A 617 48.02 -11.92 -12.19
C ARG A 617 46.97 -12.63 -11.34
N PRO A 618 47.25 -13.85 -10.84
CA PRO A 618 46.34 -14.55 -9.94
C PRO A 618 46.02 -13.69 -8.70
N GLY A 619 44.72 -13.49 -8.45
CA GLY A 619 44.23 -12.91 -7.21
C GLY A 619 44.14 -13.94 -6.09
N PHE A 620 43.78 -13.49 -4.89
CA PHE A 620 43.52 -14.38 -3.77
C PHE A 620 42.35 -13.90 -2.91
N TRP A 621 41.64 -14.86 -2.32
CA TRP A 621 40.54 -14.60 -1.39
C TRP A 621 41.08 -14.24 -0.01
N GLN A 622 40.56 -13.16 0.54
CA GLN A 622 40.79 -12.76 1.92
C GLN A 622 39.44 -12.70 2.65
N LYS A 623 39.29 -13.57 3.64
CA LYS A 623 38.17 -13.56 4.57
C LYS A 623 38.59 -12.95 5.91
N GLU A 624 39.71 -13.43 6.43
CA GLU A 624 40.29 -12.97 7.70
C GLU A 624 40.81 -11.52 7.59
N VAL A 625 40.43 -10.68 8.56
CA VAL A 625 40.94 -9.31 8.66
C VAL A 625 42.44 -9.33 9.01
N PRO A 626 43.32 -8.64 8.25
CA PRO A 626 44.73 -8.61 8.57
C PRO A 626 44.98 -7.92 9.92
N GLY A 627 45.89 -8.43 10.74
CA GLY A 627 46.17 -7.87 12.07
C GLY A 627 46.72 -6.43 12.07
N HIS A 628 47.11 -5.90 10.92
CA HIS A 628 47.54 -4.51 10.73
C HIS A 628 46.45 -3.63 10.10
N ALA A 629 45.22 -4.13 9.95
CA ALA A 629 44.09 -3.32 9.53
C ALA A 629 43.85 -2.19 10.54
N PRO A 630 43.48 -0.98 10.11
CA PRO A 630 43.17 0.11 11.02
C PRO A 630 42.08 -0.27 12.03
N ASP A 631 42.15 0.28 13.25
CA ASP A 631 41.20 -0.04 14.33
C ASP A 631 39.79 0.51 14.07
N TRP A 632 39.68 1.51 13.20
CA TRP A 632 38.40 2.07 12.76
C TRP A 632 37.71 1.22 11.69
N VAL A 633 38.38 0.25 11.07
CA VAL A 633 37.72 -0.73 10.20
C VAL A 633 36.92 -1.67 11.09
N ARG A 634 35.59 -1.64 10.98
CA ARG A 634 34.72 -2.50 11.79
C ARG A 634 34.99 -3.97 11.49
N ARG A 635 34.99 -4.76 12.56
CA ARG A 635 35.25 -6.19 12.56
C ARG A 635 34.06 -6.92 13.16
N TRP A 636 33.73 -8.06 12.58
CA TRP A 636 32.81 -9.02 13.17
C TRP A 636 33.56 -10.31 13.46
N HIS A 637 33.44 -10.77 14.70
CA HIS A 637 34.01 -12.04 15.11
C HIS A 637 32.93 -13.11 15.06
N ASP A 638 33.15 -14.12 14.25
CA ASP A 638 32.32 -15.31 14.20
C ASP A 638 32.64 -16.18 15.42
N VAL A 639 31.75 -16.14 16.42
CA VAL A 639 31.92 -16.86 17.67
C VAL A 639 31.61 -18.34 17.54
N ASP A 640 30.92 -18.72 16.47
CA ASP A 640 30.49 -20.09 16.19
C ASP A 640 31.44 -20.80 15.20
N ALA A 641 32.44 -20.07 14.66
CA ALA A 641 33.44 -20.62 13.75
C ALA A 641 34.38 -21.61 14.45
N ASP A 642 34.63 -22.73 13.78
CA ASP A 642 35.64 -23.68 14.22
C ASP A 642 37.04 -23.04 14.23
N PRO A 643 37.99 -23.50 15.07
CA PRO A 643 39.33 -22.91 15.17
C PRO A 643 40.12 -22.91 13.84
N GLU A 644 39.76 -23.78 12.90
CA GLU A 644 40.37 -23.91 11.57
C GLU A 644 39.70 -23.00 10.52
N GLU A 645 38.56 -22.40 10.86
CA GLU A 645 37.80 -21.48 10.00
C GLU A 645 38.18 -20.01 10.24
N THR A 646 37.71 -19.14 9.36
CA THR A 646 37.90 -17.68 9.52
C THR A 646 37.11 -17.18 10.71
N GLN A 647 37.77 -16.45 11.61
CA GLN A 647 37.17 -15.99 12.86
C GLN A 647 36.80 -14.51 12.82
N CYS A 648 37.51 -13.70 12.04
CA CYS A 648 37.28 -12.25 12.00
C CYS A 648 37.09 -11.76 10.57
N TYR A 649 35.91 -11.21 10.29
CA TYR A 649 35.55 -10.64 8.99
C TYR A 649 35.49 -9.11 9.05
N ALA A 650 35.83 -8.45 7.95
CA ALA A 650 35.66 -7.01 7.82
C ALA A 650 34.18 -6.68 7.58
N VAL A 651 33.73 -5.55 8.12
CA VAL A 651 32.44 -4.93 7.80
C VAL A 651 32.74 -3.56 7.19
N LEU A 652 32.40 -3.38 5.91
CA LEU A 652 32.66 -2.14 5.18
C LEU A 652 31.44 -1.23 5.28
N ASP A 653 31.32 -0.51 6.38
CA ASP A 653 30.15 0.31 6.72
C ASP A 653 30.31 1.81 6.46
N HIS A 654 31.46 2.25 5.95
CA HIS A 654 31.73 3.65 5.61
C HIS A 654 32.78 3.81 4.50
N VAL A 655 32.84 5.01 3.90
CA VAL A 655 33.69 5.31 2.74
C VAL A 655 35.18 5.07 2.98
N ALA A 656 35.70 5.38 4.16
CA ALA A 656 37.12 5.14 4.45
C ALA A 656 37.47 3.64 4.47
N ALA A 657 36.55 2.77 4.91
CA ALA A 657 36.73 1.33 4.86
C ALA A 657 36.73 0.79 3.42
N LEU A 658 35.89 1.34 2.54
CA LEU A 658 35.91 1.03 1.09
C LEU A 658 37.24 1.44 0.46
N VAL A 659 37.71 2.65 0.76
CA VAL A 659 38.99 3.19 0.28
C VAL A 659 40.16 2.35 0.80
N TRP A 660 40.14 1.92 2.05
CA TRP A 660 41.13 1.00 2.62
C TRP A 660 41.15 -0.35 1.87
N ALA A 661 39.98 -0.95 1.63
CA ALA A 661 39.88 -2.20 0.88
C ALA A 661 40.42 -2.05 -0.55
N ALA A 662 40.07 -0.96 -1.23
CA ALA A 662 40.55 -0.61 -2.57
C ALA A 662 42.08 -0.43 -2.62
N ASN A 663 42.66 0.26 -1.63
CA ASN A 663 44.10 0.43 -1.50
C ASN A 663 44.84 -0.91 -1.31
N TYR A 664 44.19 -1.85 -0.63
CA TYR A 664 44.62 -3.24 -0.47
C TYR A 664 44.49 -4.07 -1.76
N GLY A 665 43.97 -3.49 -2.84
CA GLY A 665 43.75 -4.16 -4.11
C GLY A 665 42.53 -5.08 -4.07
N ALA A 666 41.58 -4.87 -3.16
CA ALA A 666 40.29 -5.56 -3.23
C ALA A 666 39.52 -5.05 -4.45
N VAL A 667 39.39 -5.92 -5.46
CA VAL A 667 38.69 -5.61 -6.70
C VAL A 667 37.22 -6.01 -6.56
N GLU A 668 36.96 -7.23 -6.09
CA GLU A 668 35.59 -7.71 -5.86
C GLU A 668 35.26 -7.69 -4.37
N LEU A 669 34.07 -7.14 -4.05
CA LEU A 669 33.49 -7.10 -2.72
C LEU A 669 32.35 -8.10 -2.64
N HIS A 670 32.43 -9.05 -1.69
CA HIS A 670 31.45 -10.11 -1.53
C HIS A 670 30.80 -10.08 -0.14
N PRO A 671 29.77 -9.24 0.07
CA PRO A 671 29.04 -9.21 1.33
C PRO A 671 28.20 -10.47 1.52
N TRP A 672 28.00 -10.84 2.78
CA TRP A 672 26.99 -11.83 3.15
C TRP A 672 25.58 -11.25 2.91
N THR A 673 24.62 -12.11 2.55
CA THR A 673 23.23 -11.69 2.33
C THR A 673 22.45 -11.46 3.62
N SER A 674 22.99 -11.86 4.76
CA SER A 674 22.53 -11.53 6.11
C SER A 674 23.24 -10.30 6.67
N ARG A 675 22.64 -9.67 7.70
CA ARG A 675 23.19 -8.49 8.38
C ARG A 675 23.48 -8.81 9.84
N LEU A 676 24.40 -8.07 10.44
CA LEU A 676 24.63 -8.12 11.88
C LEU A 676 23.46 -7.49 12.64
N PRO A 677 23.08 -8.05 13.81
CA PRO A 677 23.66 -9.26 14.42
C PRO A 677 23.08 -10.59 13.90
N GLN A 678 22.01 -10.59 13.10
CA GLN A 678 21.33 -11.80 12.60
C GLN A 678 22.04 -12.46 11.40
N VAL A 679 23.25 -12.99 11.59
CA VAL A 679 24.07 -13.54 10.49
C VAL A 679 23.51 -14.80 9.82
N HIS A 680 22.55 -15.49 10.43
CA HIS A 680 21.91 -16.68 9.86
C HIS A 680 20.59 -16.39 9.14
N GLU A 681 20.12 -15.14 9.20
CA GLU A 681 18.89 -14.70 8.56
C GLU A 681 19.21 -13.80 7.36
N PRO A 682 19.23 -14.34 6.13
CA PRO A 682 19.40 -13.51 4.94
C PRO A 682 18.29 -12.46 4.82
N THR A 683 18.65 -11.30 4.29
CA THR A 683 17.69 -10.24 3.91
C THR A 683 17.40 -10.24 2.41
N TRP A 684 17.98 -11.18 1.67
CA TRP A 684 17.81 -11.33 0.22
C TRP A 684 17.68 -12.80 -0.15
N ALA A 685 16.70 -13.10 -1.02
CA ALA A 685 16.68 -14.30 -1.84
C ALA A 685 17.22 -13.94 -3.23
N LEU A 686 18.18 -14.73 -3.72
CA LEU A 686 18.94 -14.43 -4.92
C LEU A 686 18.77 -15.49 -5.99
N ILE A 687 18.49 -15.04 -7.20
CA ILE A 687 18.46 -15.89 -8.39
C ILE A 687 19.71 -15.58 -9.20
N ASP A 688 20.59 -16.56 -9.39
CA ASP A 688 21.80 -16.41 -10.19
C ASP A 688 21.69 -17.21 -11.50
N ILE A 689 21.84 -16.52 -12.63
CA ILE A 689 21.73 -17.09 -13.97
C ILE A 689 23.14 -17.15 -14.57
N ASP A 690 23.75 -18.31 -14.44
CA ASP A 690 25.12 -18.58 -14.88
C ASP A 690 25.14 -19.20 -16.29
N PRO A 691 25.66 -18.51 -17.31
CA PRO A 691 25.68 -19.05 -18.67
C PRO A 691 26.73 -20.16 -18.83
N GLY A 692 26.35 -21.24 -19.51
CA GLY A 692 27.27 -22.27 -19.95
C GLY A 692 28.12 -21.82 -21.15
N ALA A 693 29.06 -22.65 -21.60
CA ALA A 693 29.96 -22.32 -22.71
C ALA A 693 29.24 -22.08 -24.06
N ARG A 694 28.02 -22.61 -24.23
CA ARG A 694 27.19 -22.40 -25.44
C ARG A 694 26.03 -21.43 -25.23
N THR A 695 25.85 -20.91 -24.02
CA THR A 695 24.76 -20.00 -23.68
C THR A 695 25.19 -18.57 -24.01
N GLY A 696 24.46 -17.94 -24.94
CA GLY A 696 24.64 -16.53 -25.27
C GLY A 696 24.04 -15.62 -24.20
N PHE A 697 24.36 -14.33 -24.24
CA PHE A 697 23.76 -13.37 -23.32
C PHE A 697 22.25 -13.20 -23.57
N ASP A 698 21.79 -13.28 -24.82
CA ASP A 698 20.37 -13.26 -25.16
C ASP A 698 19.58 -14.38 -24.47
N ASP A 699 20.16 -15.58 -24.37
CA ASP A 699 19.54 -16.71 -23.65
C ASP A 699 19.42 -16.40 -22.15
N VAL A 700 20.42 -15.72 -21.56
CA VAL A 700 20.39 -15.27 -20.16
C VAL A 700 19.28 -14.23 -19.96
N LEU A 701 19.11 -13.30 -20.90
CA LEU A 701 18.03 -12.30 -20.85
C LEU A 701 16.65 -12.95 -20.98
N VAL A 702 16.49 -14.00 -21.80
CA VAL A 702 15.25 -14.79 -21.87
C VAL A 702 14.93 -15.39 -20.50
N LEU A 703 15.90 -16.05 -19.85
CA LEU A 703 15.72 -16.62 -18.51
C LEU A 703 15.37 -15.55 -17.47
N ALA A 704 16.04 -14.40 -17.50
CA ALA A 704 15.76 -13.29 -16.58
C ALA A 704 14.32 -12.75 -16.73
N ARG A 705 13.80 -12.63 -17.96
CA ARG A 705 12.41 -12.22 -18.22
C ARG A 705 11.37 -13.26 -17.77
N LEU A 706 11.72 -14.54 -17.81
CA LEU A 706 10.85 -15.58 -17.25
C LEU A 706 10.75 -15.45 -15.72
N TYR A 707 11.86 -15.15 -15.04
CA TYR A 707 11.82 -14.81 -13.61
C TYR A 707 11.02 -13.53 -13.34
N ARG A 708 11.15 -12.48 -14.17
CA ARG A 708 10.29 -11.28 -14.07
C ARG A 708 8.81 -11.66 -14.04
N THR A 709 8.39 -12.49 -15.00
CA THR A 709 7.01 -12.94 -15.13
C THR A 709 6.56 -13.76 -13.93
N ALA A 710 7.42 -14.67 -13.45
CA ALA A 710 7.13 -15.49 -12.28
C ALA A 710 7.01 -14.64 -11.00
N LEU A 711 7.92 -13.69 -10.77
CA LEU A 711 7.91 -12.81 -9.61
C LEU A 711 6.70 -11.86 -9.62
N GLN A 712 6.32 -11.33 -10.79
CA GLN A 712 5.09 -10.54 -10.97
C GLN A 712 3.83 -11.34 -10.62
N HIS A 713 3.76 -12.61 -11.03
CA HIS A 713 2.65 -13.49 -10.68
C HIS A 713 2.58 -13.77 -9.17
N LEU A 714 3.73 -13.81 -8.51
CA LEU A 714 3.86 -13.99 -7.07
C LEU A 714 3.74 -12.68 -6.28
N GLU A 715 3.48 -11.56 -6.95
CA GLU A 715 3.39 -10.21 -6.37
C GLU A 715 4.64 -9.81 -5.56
N LEU A 716 5.82 -10.26 -6.01
CA LEU A 716 7.11 -9.92 -5.40
C LEU A 716 7.84 -8.84 -6.19
N GLU A 717 8.28 -7.80 -5.50
CA GLU A 717 9.22 -6.82 -6.00
C GLU A 717 10.64 -7.39 -6.03
N ALA A 718 11.35 -7.11 -7.11
CA ALA A 718 12.72 -7.56 -7.34
C ALA A 718 13.33 -6.71 -8.45
N ALA A 719 14.66 -6.66 -8.53
CA ALA A 719 15.34 -6.06 -9.67
C ALA A 719 16.57 -6.87 -10.11
N PRO A 720 16.87 -6.89 -11.42
CA PRO A 720 18.05 -7.54 -11.96
C PRO A 720 19.30 -6.67 -11.81
N LYS A 721 20.47 -7.31 -11.86
CA LYS A 721 21.76 -6.68 -12.10
C LYS A 721 22.58 -7.49 -13.08
N VAL A 722 23.28 -6.81 -13.98
CA VAL A 722 24.33 -7.46 -14.77
C VAL A 722 25.52 -7.75 -13.86
N THR A 723 26.18 -8.88 -14.08
CA THR A 723 27.28 -9.30 -13.21
C THR A 723 28.59 -8.56 -13.50
N GLY A 724 28.75 -7.86 -14.62
CA GLY A 724 30.06 -7.36 -15.08
C GLY A 724 30.91 -8.44 -15.76
N GLN A 725 30.36 -9.64 -15.98
CA GLN A 725 31.04 -10.75 -16.67
C GLN A 725 30.13 -11.38 -17.73
N ARG A 726 29.37 -12.43 -17.40
CA ARG A 726 28.55 -13.16 -18.38
C ARG A 726 27.09 -13.33 -17.98
N GLY A 727 26.81 -13.36 -16.68
CA GLY A 727 25.48 -13.67 -16.13
C GLY A 727 24.67 -12.46 -15.68
N VAL A 728 23.46 -12.73 -15.19
CA VAL A 728 22.53 -11.79 -14.56
C VAL A 728 22.12 -12.37 -13.20
N GLN A 729 22.03 -11.50 -12.20
CA GLN A 729 21.52 -11.84 -10.88
C GLN A 729 20.24 -11.06 -10.61
N ILE A 730 19.23 -11.68 -9.99
CA ILE A 730 17.99 -11.02 -9.58
C ILE A 730 17.90 -11.05 -8.06
N TRP A 731 17.63 -9.89 -7.49
CA TRP A 731 17.63 -9.67 -6.05
C TRP A 731 16.21 -9.46 -5.57
N VAL A 732 15.75 -10.33 -4.68
CA VAL A 732 14.43 -10.30 -4.05
C VAL A 732 14.62 -9.96 -2.57
N PRO A 733 14.22 -8.77 -2.09
CA PRO A 733 14.32 -8.47 -0.67
C PRO A 733 13.30 -9.29 0.10
N ILE A 734 13.67 -9.79 1.28
CA ILE A 734 12.83 -10.64 2.11
C ILE A 734 12.78 -10.11 3.54
N ALA A 735 11.66 -10.36 4.22
CA ALA A 735 11.49 -10.05 5.63
C ALA A 735 12.48 -10.83 6.50
N ALA A 736 12.76 -10.32 7.70
CA ALA A 736 13.53 -11.05 8.70
C ALA A 736 12.81 -12.35 9.12
N GLY A 737 13.58 -13.33 9.61
CA GLY A 737 13.08 -14.63 10.08
C GLY A 737 13.25 -15.80 9.10
N TYR A 738 13.60 -15.58 7.84
CA TYR A 738 13.95 -16.67 6.93
C TYR A 738 15.37 -17.17 7.17
N THR A 739 15.57 -18.48 7.08
CA THR A 739 16.87 -19.13 7.08
C THR A 739 17.47 -19.24 5.67
N PHE A 740 18.78 -19.48 5.59
CA PHE A 740 19.44 -19.80 4.31
C PHE A 740 18.86 -21.05 3.63
N ASP A 741 18.46 -22.07 4.39
CA ASP A 741 17.87 -23.27 3.80
C ASP A 741 16.48 -23.03 3.22
N GLU A 742 15.65 -22.22 3.89
CA GLU A 742 14.32 -21.86 3.38
C GLU A 742 14.40 -21.03 2.10
N THR A 743 15.25 -20.01 2.09
CA THR A 743 15.48 -19.17 0.89
C THR A 743 16.05 -20.00 -0.25
N ARG A 744 17.05 -20.85 0.00
CA ARG A 744 17.60 -21.77 -1.00
C ARG A 744 16.55 -22.70 -1.57
N ALA A 745 15.74 -23.33 -0.71
CA ALA A 745 14.71 -24.27 -1.14
C ALA A 745 13.61 -23.56 -1.95
N TRP A 746 13.25 -22.33 -1.58
CA TRP A 746 12.29 -21.51 -2.32
C TRP A 746 12.83 -21.13 -3.70
N VAL A 747 14.06 -20.60 -3.78
CA VAL A 747 14.70 -20.26 -5.06
C VAL A 747 14.89 -21.50 -5.92
N GLU A 748 15.22 -22.66 -5.34
CA GLU A 748 15.30 -23.93 -6.07
C GLU A 748 13.96 -24.29 -6.71
N ARG A 749 12.85 -24.26 -5.96
CA ARG A 749 11.51 -24.57 -6.50
C ARG A 749 11.12 -23.62 -7.62
N LEU A 750 11.35 -22.32 -7.43
CA LEU A 750 11.09 -21.30 -8.45
C LEU A 750 11.93 -21.55 -9.71
N SER A 751 13.24 -21.78 -9.53
CA SER A 751 14.18 -22.07 -10.61
C SER A 751 13.77 -23.31 -11.40
N ARG A 752 13.33 -24.37 -10.71
CA ARG A 752 12.85 -25.60 -11.35
C ARG A 752 11.53 -25.41 -12.08
N ALA A 753 10.68 -24.47 -11.66
CA ALA A 753 9.48 -24.10 -12.39
C ALA A 753 9.84 -23.35 -13.68
N VAL A 754 10.72 -22.35 -13.61
CA VAL A 754 11.21 -21.60 -14.78
C VAL A 754 11.93 -22.53 -15.77
N GLY A 755 12.87 -23.35 -15.28
CA GLY A 755 13.65 -24.26 -16.13
C GLY A 755 12.83 -25.37 -16.79
N ARG A 756 11.61 -25.66 -16.32
CA ARG A 756 10.66 -26.56 -17.01
C ARG A 756 10.07 -25.95 -18.27
N ILE A 757 10.04 -24.63 -18.38
CA ILE A 757 9.52 -23.89 -19.54
C ILE A 757 10.55 -23.87 -20.68
N THR A 758 11.85 -23.82 -20.33
CA THR A 758 12.97 -23.75 -21.28
C THR A 758 14.03 -24.83 -20.99
N PRO A 759 13.69 -26.13 -21.06
CA PRO A 759 14.61 -27.23 -20.74
C PRO A 759 15.85 -27.28 -21.66
N GLU A 760 15.76 -26.70 -22.85
CA GLU A 760 16.86 -26.59 -23.82
C GLU A 760 17.91 -25.55 -23.44
N LEU A 761 17.60 -24.61 -22.54
CA LEU A 761 18.51 -23.56 -22.09
C LEU A 761 19.18 -23.86 -20.75
N VAL A 762 18.66 -24.82 -19.97
CA VAL A 762 19.04 -25.04 -18.57
C VAL A 762 19.60 -26.45 -18.34
N SER A 763 20.66 -26.55 -17.54
CA SER A 763 21.19 -27.81 -17.01
C SER A 763 21.26 -27.81 -15.49
N TRP A 764 20.85 -28.93 -14.90
CA TRP A 764 20.91 -29.17 -13.45
C TRP A 764 22.18 -29.93 -13.02
N GLU A 765 23.05 -30.29 -13.97
CA GLU A 765 24.28 -31.02 -13.70
C GLU A 765 25.27 -30.18 -12.89
N TRP A 766 25.83 -30.79 -11.85
CA TRP A 766 26.79 -30.13 -10.96
C TRP A 766 28.11 -29.83 -11.65
N HIS A 767 28.65 -30.80 -12.42
CA HIS A 767 29.92 -30.63 -13.09
C HIS A 767 29.77 -29.94 -14.44
N THR A 768 30.59 -28.92 -14.69
CA THR A 768 30.50 -28.02 -15.87
C THR A 768 30.69 -28.75 -17.20
N ASP A 769 31.51 -29.80 -17.23
CA ASP A 769 31.72 -30.69 -18.37
C ASP A 769 30.46 -31.49 -18.77
N LYS A 770 29.59 -31.81 -17.80
CA LYS A 770 28.33 -32.53 -18.02
C LYS A 770 27.16 -31.62 -18.41
N ARG A 771 27.29 -30.31 -18.24
CA ARG A 771 26.22 -29.34 -18.56
C ARG A 771 25.95 -29.14 -20.05
N ARG A 772 26.78 -29.76 -20.93
CA ARG A 772 26.70 -29.64 -22.40
C ARG A 772 26.67 -28.19 -22.91
N GLY A 773 27.23 -27.27 -22.13
CA GLY A 773 27.28 -25.84 -22.43
C GLY A 773 26.02 -25.03 -22.13
N LEU A 774 25.00 -25.59 -21.47
CA LEU A 774 23.77 -24.90 -21.08
C LEU A 774 23.91 -24.07 -19.79
N ALA A 775 22.96 -23.16 -19.54
CA ALA A 775 22.94 -22.30 -18.38
C ALA A 775 22.64 -23.08 -17.09
N ARG A 776 23.11 -22.58 -15.95
CA ARG A 776 22.73 -23.06 -14.63
C ARG A 776 21.92 -21.97 -13.92
N LEU A 777 20.78 -22.37 -13.38
CA LEU A 777 19.99 -21.55 -12.45
C LEU A 777 20.49 -21.87 -11.05
N ASP A 778 21.50 -21.12 -10.58
CA ASP A 778 22.28 -21.49 -9.40
C ASP A 778 21.64 -21.00 -8.09
N TYR A 779 20.64 -21.74 -7.62
CA TYR A 779 20.00 -21.49 -6.32
C TYR A 779 20.97 -21.66 -5.13
N THR A 780 22.15 -22.26 -5.33
CA THR A 780 23.12 -22.57 -4.27
C THR A 780 23.90 -21.34 -3.77
N GLN A 781 23.71 -20.20 -4.41
CA GLN A 781 24.20 -18.90 -3.95
C GLN A 781 23.49 -18.43 -2.66
N ASN A 782 22.29 -18.96 -2.37
CA ASN A 782 21.55 -18.72 -1.12
C ASN A 782 22.09 -19.60 0.02
N ALA A 783 23.35 -19.45 0.38
CA ALA A 783 23.95 -20.15 1.51
C ALA A 783 24.89 -19.23 2.28
N ILE A 784 25.10 -19.58 3.56
CA ILE A 784 26.00 -18.83 4.42
C ILE A 784 27.41 -18.77 3.82
N ASN A 785 28.08 -17.63 3.96
CA ASN A 785 29.46 -17.40 3.50
C ASN A 785 29.69 -17.67 1.98
N LYS A 786 28.63 -17.64 1.15
CA LYS A 786 28.77 -17.73 -0.31
C LYS A 786 29.30 -16.42 -0.91
N THR A 787 30.09 -16.56 -1.97
CA THR A 787 30.74 -15.44 -2.65
C THR A 787 29.77 -14.81 -3.65
N LEU A 788 29.13 -13.72 -3.25
CA LEU A 788 28.19 -12.96 -4.07
C LEU A 788 28.74 -11.56 -4.36
N VAL A 789 28.96 -11.20 -5.61
CA VAL A 789 29.49 -9.87 -5.94
C VAL A 789 28.46 -8.78 -5.64
N ALA A 790 28.83 -7.78 -4.83
CA ALA A 790 27.96 -6.66 -4.48
C ALA A 790 27.54 -5.85 -5.72
N PRO A 791 26.33 -5.25 -5.73
CA PRO A 791 26.01 -4.15 -6.63
C PRO A 791 27.12 -3.09 -6.62
N PHE A 792 27.46 -2.59 -7.80
CA PHE A 792 28.54 -1.63 -8.07
C PHE A 792 29.97 -2.11 -7.77
N SER A 793 30.18 -3.38 -7.41
CA SER A 793 31.53 -3.91 -7.26
C SER A 793 32.20 -4.11 -8.64
N PRO A 794 33.47 -3.70 -8.82
CA PRO A 794 34.27 -4.03 -9.99
C PRO A 794 34.49 -5.54 -10.15
N ARG A 795 34.84 -5.97 -11.36
CA ARG A 795 35.15 -7.35 -11.74
C ARG A 795 36.57 -7.46 -12.32
N PRO A 796 37.29 -8.57 -12.11
CA PRO A 796 38.69 -8.73 -12.47
C PRO A 796 38.84 -9.12 -13.95
N ALA A 797 38.48 -8.20 -14.84
CA ALA A 797 38.64 -8.34 -16.28
C ALA A 797 39.35 -7.09 -16.85
N PRO A 798 39.91 -7.15 -18.08
CA PRO A 798 40.39 -5.95 -18.79
C PRO A 798 39.33 -4.84 -18.76
N HIS A 799 39.70 -3.57 -18.87
CA HIS A 799 38.80 -2.39 -18.78
C HIS A 799 37.97 -2.21 -17.48
N ALA A 800 38.13 -3.06 -16.47
CA ALA A 800 37.48 -2.93 -15.16
C ALA A 800 35.95 -2.83 -15.20
N PRO A 801 35.23 -3.85 -15.72
CA PRO A 801 33.77 -3.86 -15.73
C PRO A 801 33.20 -3.92 -14.31
N VAL A 802 31.94 -3.50 -14.17
CA VAL A 802 31.25 -3.34 -12.88
C VAL A 802 29.95 -4.14 -12.90
N SER A 803 29.60 -4.76 -11.76
CA SER A 803 28.27 -5.33 -11.60
C SER A 803 27.25 -4.21 -11.36
N VAL A 804 26.37 -3.93 -12.32
CA VAL A 804 25.45 -2.78 -12.27
C VAL A 804 23.99 -3.25 -12.17
N PRO A 805 23.21 -2.77 -11.18
CA PRO A 805 21.76 -2.91 -11.16
C PRO A 805 21.12 -2.27 -12.38
N VAL A 806 20.13 -2.95 -12.96
CA VAL A 806 19.40 -2.47 -14.14
C VAL A 806 17.91 -2.63 -13.90
N THR A 807 17.09 -1.85 -14.59
CA THR A 807 15.64 -2.00 -14.54
C THR A 807 15.21 -3.25 -15.30
N TRP A 808 13.96 -3.67 -15.10
CA TRP A 808 13.37 -4.73 -15.91
C TRP A 808 13.22 -4.37 -17.39
N ASP A 809 13.10 -3.08 -17.70
CA ASP A 809 12.96 -2.56 -19.07
C ASP A 809 14.32 -2.50 -19.77
N ASP A 810 15.41 -2.26 -19.03
CA ASP A 810 16.78 -2.30 -19.57
C ASP A 810 17.13 -3.69 -20.12
N LEU A 811 16.49 -4.77 -19.66
CA LEU A 811 16.68 -6.10 -20.22
C LEU A 811 16.26 -6.18 -21.71
N ASP A 812 15.41 -5.25 -22.17
CA ASP A 812 14.93 -5.14 -23.55
C ASP A 812 15.79 -4.21 -24.42
N ASP A 813 16.83 -3.59 -23.85
CA ASP A 813 17.82 -2.82 -24.61
C ASP A 813 18.69 -3.77 -25.46
N PRO A 814 18.68 -3.65 -26.80
CA PRO A 814 19.49 -4.50 -27.69
C PRO A 814 21.00 -4.30 -27.53
N ASP A 815 21.42 -3.16 -26.97
CA ASP A 815 22.83 -2.85 -26.72
C ASP A 815 23.26 -3.23 -25.29
N LEU A 816 22.38 -3.84 -24.49
CA LEU A 816 22.75 -4.32 -23.16
C LEU A 816 23.81 -5.42 -23.26
N ARG A 817 24.90 -5.19 -22.54
CA ARG A 817 26.03 -6.13 -22.41
C ARG A 817 26.31 -6.37 -20.94
N PRO A 818 26.72 -7.59 -20.53
CA PRO A 818 26.96 -7.90 -19.13
C PRO A 818 28.11 -7.08 -18.53
N ASP A 819 29.03 -6.58 -19.37
CA ASP A 819 30.22 -5.79 -19.08
C ASP A 819 30.11 -4.33 -19.56
N ARG A 820 28.89 -3.84 -19.86
CA ARG A 820 28.65 -2.52 -20.45
C ARG A 820 29.26 -1.35 -19.68
N TRP A 821 29.21 -1.42 -18.34
CA TRP A 821 29.68 -0.35 -17.48
C TRP A 821 30.99 -0.74 -16.81
N THR A 822 31.87 0.25 -16.71
CA THR A 822 33.22 0.15 -16.17
C THR A 822 33.38 1.06 -14.96
N VAL A 823 34.49 0.90 -14.24
CA VAL A 823 34.91 1.81 -13.16
C VAL A 823 34.88 3.29 -13.60
N ARG A 824 35.05 3.58 -14.89
CA ARG A 824 35.05 4.95 -15.43
C ARG A 824 33.66 5.44 -15.81
N THR A 825 32.77 4.55 -16.26
CA THR A 825 31.48 4.92 -16.88
C THR A 825 30.29 4.73 -15.93
N ALA A 826 30.37 3.80 -14.97
CA ALA A 826 29.32 3.52 -14.00
C ALA A 826 28.89 4.75 -13.17
N PRO A 827 29.80 5.64 -12.66
CA PRO A 827 29.36 6.80 -11.89
C PRO A 827 28.46 7.77 -12.66
N GLY A 828 28.74 8.00 -13.95
CA GLY A 828 27.92 8.85 -14.81
C GLY A 828 26.55 8.22 -15.07
N HIS A 829 26.52 6.92 -15.35
CA HIS A 829 25.28 6.18 -15.54
C HIS A 829 24.37 6.24 -14.30
N VAL A 830 24.91 5.97 -13.12
CA VAL A 830 24.12 5.95 -11.87
C VAL A 830 23.65 7.35 -11.47
N ALA A 831 24.44 8.40 -11.75
CA ALA A 831 23.99 9.78 -11.53
C ALA A 831 22.79 10.17 -12.41
N GLU A 832 22.67 9.59 -13.61
CA GLU A 832 21.58 9.85 -14.55
C GLU A 832 20.37 8.94 -14.31
N ALA A 833 20.60 7.62 -14.24
CA ALA A 833 19.57 6.59 -14.18
C ALA A 833 19.13 6.24 -12.75
N GLY A 834 19.93 6.60 -11.73
CA GLY A 834 19.73 6.16 -10.36
C GLY A 834 20.13 4.70 -10.13
N ASP A 835 19.75 4.18 -8.97
CA ASP A 835 19.95 2.77 -8.60
C ASP A 835 18.59 2.04 -8.54
N PRO A 836 18.27 1.18 -9.51
CA PRO A 836 17.04 0.39 -9.53
C PRO A 836 16.81 -0.50 -8.31
N LEU A 837 17.87 -0.89 -7.59
CA LEU A 837 17.76 -1.69 -6.36
C LEU A 837 17.56 -0.84 -5.10
N ALA A 838 17.74 0.49 -5.16
CA ALA A 838 17.70 1.34 -3.97
C ALA A 838 16.37 1.27 -3.22
N GLY A 839 15.24 1.26 -3.95
CA GLY A 839 13.90 1.13 -3.36
C GLY A 839 13.63 -0.23 -2.70
N LEU A 840 14.41 -1.26 -3.04
CA LEU A 840 14.29 -2.60 -2.47
C LEU A 840 15.12 -2.77 -1.19
N VAL A 841 16.06 -1.87 -0.91
CA VAL A 841 16.90 -1.98 0.28
C VAL A 841 16.06 -1.78 1.54
N GLY A 842 15.85 -2.85 2.30
CA GLY A 842 15.08 -2.83 3.55
C GLY A 842 13.58 -3.07 3.35
N LEU A 843 13.11 -3.28 2.11
CA LEU A 843 11.75 -3.76 1.85
C LEU A 843 11.59 -5.16 2.46
N ALA A 844 10.51 -5.37 3.22
CA ALA A 844 10.27 -6.64 3.91
C ALA A 844 9.14 -7.42 3.22
N GLN A 845 9.51 -8.37 2.35
CA GLN A 845 8.54 -9.22 1.65
C GLN A 845 8.48 -10.63 2.23
N GLN A 846 7.28 -11.18 2.33
CA GLN A 846 7.08 -12.59 2.67
C GLN A 846 7.16 -13.43 1.40
N LEU A 847 7.97 -14.48 1.40
CA LEU A 847 8.04 -15.43 0.30
C LEU A 847 6.77 -16.30 0.28
N PRO A 848 5.97 -16.27 -0.80
CA PRO A 848 4.76 -17.07 -0.92
C PRO A 848 5.09 -18.56 -1.10
N ALA A 849 4.12 -19.42 -0.82
CA ALA A 849 4.23 -20.84 -1.13
C ALA A 849 4.27 -21.08 -2.66
N LEU A 850 5.10 -22.04 -3.11
CA LEU A 850 5.36 -22.37 -4.51
C LEU A 850 4.93 -23.79 -4.88
#